data_AF-F9F0X2-F1
#
_entry.id   AF-F9F0X2-F1
#
_cell.length_a   1.000
_cell.length_b   1.000
_cell.length_c   1.000
_cell.angle_alpha   90.00
_cell.angle_beta   90.00
_cell.angle_gamma   90.00
#
_symmetry.space_group_name_H-M   'P 1'
#
loop_
_entity.id
_entity.type
_entity.pdbx_description
1 polymer ?
#
loop_
_entity_poly.entity_id
_entity_poly.type
_entity_poly.pdbx_seq_one_letter_code
_entity_poly.pdbx_strand_id
1 'polypeptide(L)'
;MAQNFQVVIVGAGLSGLRAAREVHNAGPSYIVLEAMDRVGGKTLSVQASDGNGVVDLGASWINDTSQSEIYKLAKEFGFDLVEQRTEGNSLYRDEMGQVHCIPFEMPAKLEPEQLKEVEQFMQILSDYAERCDIDVPSNVPDAKYLDSMTVAEFIAGFKDPSASALVNNITRSLLGVESDEPSALFFLDILKRGTGLKNVISDFKDGAQYLRSRQGNQTFCDRLAAGLNAGSVKISSAVKAITQKEGEGCLVETINGDVYRADRVIVSVPTPLYPLIHFEPSLPPTKKKLGDSAKSGYYTKTILVYAEPWWHSAGLSGVYSSADGPVVFTHDTCVPQDDQYSITCFHAGDPGRKWSRLPAEERKRVVLQDISTAFGTVVDDIPEPINVIEKDWTKDPWAQGGPGPVWRPGFLAGESGKAIAEPFGNIHFVGTETSSVWRGYMDGAVRSGIRGGQEVVTSLDKTFGSTTRGADETDGNHNSSVGPYMQGNQDGLRLHECISPPLLNPLPKVAAMTTQSSELNGVTNSSSVWGDFVDSDGECDVEDACEPINRYEEGLYLPICICEVIAGRYRIEHKLGHGGFSTVWMAYDMHKGKDVALKIMTADPGGEREFLRQNEIISYLNSANVMFGLSSFETGADLTTKYQILGRPQKIELPRDQETWKDGELVAPMTPKDSFVVQDTITLGDFGLAIRSGTEVDFKLQVPVGYCAPERMHQINPTFASDMWSYMCIFAELYLKWPLFGPGFFGGGFRFVAELFVRVLGPLPLSWKGSYDGDGEPDESWYDQSKIPEPKMSLESRVTQSRDTVEPAEQ
;
A
#
# COMPACT_ATOMS: atom_id res chain seq x y z
N MET A 1 -8.68 -8.38 38.50
CA MET A 1 -7.59 -7.54 39.03
C MET A 1 -6.39 -7.68 38.09
N ALA A 2 -5.58 -6.64 37.92
CA ALA A 2 -4.39 -6.75 37.07
C ALA A 2 -3.35 -7.72 37.68
N GLN A 3 -2.68 -8.49 36.84
CA GLN A 3 -1.56 -9.35 37.24
C GLN A 3 -0.25 -8.57 37.11
N ASN A 4 0.60 -8.58 38.15
CA ASN A 4 1.85 -7.81 38.16
C ASN A 4 3.05 -8.69 37.75
N PHE A 5 3.84 -8.21 36.81
CA PHE A 5 5.14 -8.75 36.39
C PHE A 5 6.14 -7.59 36.26
N GLN A 6 7.42 -7.88 36.07
CA GLN A 6 8.41 -6.86 35.68
C GLN A 6 8.48 -6.71 34.16
N VAL A 7 8.30 -7.81 33.40
CA VAL A 7 8.29 -7.81 31.93
C VAL A 7 7.08 -8.53 31.36
N VAL A 8 6.38 -7.89 30.42
CA VAL A 8 5.42 -8.57 29.52
C VAL A 8 6.07 -8.71 28.14
N ILE A 9 6.06 -9.91 27.57
CA ILE A 9 6.49 -10.17 26.20
C ILE A 9 5.26 -10.47 25.35
N VAL A 10 5.08 -9.75 24.25
CA VAL A 10 3.94 -9.83 23.33
C VAL A 10 4.38 -10.53 22.05
N GLY A 11 3.96 -11.80 21.89
CA GLY A 11 4.38 -12.72 20.84
C GLY A 11 5.34 -13.80 21.37
N ALA A 12 4.97 -15.07 21.17
CA ALA A 12 5.78 -16.27 21.38
C ALA A 12 6.30 -16.86 20.05
N GLY A 13 6.56 -15.98 19.07
CA GLY A 13 7.48 -16.27 17.98
C GLY A 13 8.94 -16.36 18.46
N LEU A 14 9.83 -16.80 17.57
CA LEU A 14 11.23 -17.08 17.88
C LEU A 14 11.98 -15.90 18.54
N SER A 15 11.74 -14.66 18.09
CA SER A 15 12.29 -13.44 18.72
C SER A 15 11.83 -13.26 20.18
N GLY A 16 10.52 -13.32 20.42
CA GLY A 16 9.92 -13.08 21.73
C GLY A 16 10.27 -14.17 22.74
N LEU A 17 10.26 -15.44 22.33
CA LEU A 17 10.72 -16.54 23.18
C LEU A 17 12.23 -16.46 23.48
N ARG A 18 13.07 -16.05 22.52
CA ARG A 18 14.49 -15.85 22.77
C ARG A 18 14.73 -14.67 23.72
N ALA A 19 13.95 -13.60 23.63
CA ALA A 19 14.00 -12.46 24.55
C ALA A 19 13.52 -12.85 25.96
N ALA A 20 12.39 -13.57 26.06
CA ALA A 20 11.87 -14.10 27.31
C ALA A 20 12.88 -15.01 28.02
N ARG A 21 13.71 -15.75 27.27
CA ARG A 21 14.81 -16.54 27.84
C ARG A 21 15.94 -15.69 28.44
N GLU A 22 16.32 -14.56 27.84
CA GLU A 22 17.29 -13.65 28.48
C GLU A 22 16.73 -13.08 29.79
N VAL A 23 15.45 -12.66 29.79
CA VAL A 23 14.76 -12.15 30.98
C VAL A 23 14.65 -13.24 32.06
N HIS A 24 14.29 -14.48 31.68
CA HIS A 24 14.27 -15.63 32.59
C HIS A 24 15.63 -15.89 33.23
N ASN A 25 16.70 -15.93 32.43
CA ASN A 25 18.07 -16.16 32.91
C ASN A 25 18.56 -15.06 33.88
N ALA A 26 18.10 -13.82 33.70
CA ALA A 26 18.43 -12.71 34.58
C ALA A 26 17.65 -12.71 35.91
N GLY A 27 16.49 -13.36 35.98
CA GLY A 27 15.67 -13.50 37.19
C GLY A 27 14.46 -12.58 37.40
N PRO A 28 14.22 -11.47 36.66
CA PRO A 28 12.96 -10.73 36.75
C PRO A 28 11.71 -11.59 36.51
N SER A 29 10.60 -11.23 37.13
CA SER A 29 9.29 -11.84 36.88
C SER A 29 8.75 -11.44 35.50
N TYR A 30 8.27 -12.41 34.71
CA TYR A 30 7.80 -12.18 33.35
C TYR A 30 6.60 -13.04 32.95
N ILE A 31 5.91 -12.62 31.90
CA ILE A 31 4.84 -13.37 31.22
C ILE A 31 4.97 -13.18 29.70
N VAL A 32 4.72 -14.23 28.92
CA VAL A 32 4.66 -14.19 27.45
C VAL A 32 3.20 -14.36 27.01
N LEU A 33 2.69 -13.44 26.20
CA LEU A 33 1.32 -13.41 25.70
C LEU A 33 1.34 -13.60 24.17
N GLU A 34 0.77 -14.69 23.68
CA GLU A 34 0.71 -15.07 22.26
C GLU A 34 -0.74 -15.03 21.77
N ALA A 35 -0.95 -14.54 20.55
CA ALA A 35 -2.27 -14.38 19.94
C ALA A 35 -2.79 -15.69 19.31
N MET A 36 -1.89 -16.50 18.75
CA MET A 36 -2.18 -17.85 18.24
C MET A 36 -2.46 -18.84 19.38
N ASP A 37 -3.06 -19.97 19.04
CA ASP A 37 -3.28 -21.15 19.90
C ASP A 37 -2.01 -22.02 20.10
N ARG A 38 -0.87 -21.56 19.61
CA ARG A 38 0.43 -22.25 19.61
C ARG A 38 1.58 -21.25 19.67
N VAL A 39 2.78 -21.71 20.04
CA VAL A 39 4.01 -20.93 19.86
C VAL A 39 4.57 -21.08 18.43
N GLY A 40 5.54 -20.23 18.07
CA GLY A 40 6.28 -20.31 16.80
C GLY A 40 6.04 -19.15 15.84
N GLY A 41 4.80 -18.65 15.75
CA GLY A 41 4.45 -17.60 14.78
C GLY A 41 4.68 -18.07 13.34
N LYS A 42 5.70 -17.52 12.66
CA LYS A 42 6.09 -17.90 11.29
C LYS A 42 7.00 -19.13 11.18
N THR A 43 7.31 -19.82 12.30
CA THR A 43 7.64 -21.25 12.25
C THR A 43 6.38 -22.07 12.52
N LEU A 44 6.16 -23.09 11.69
CA LEU A 44 5.03 -24.03 11.77
C LEU A 44 5.49 -25.35 11.16
N SER A 45 5.49 -26.40 11.97
CA SER A 45 5.87 -27.75 11.59
C SER A 45 4.67 -28.68 11.79
N VAL A 46 4.40 -29.57 10.84
CA VAL A 46 3.28 -30.51 10.91
C VAL A 46 3.68 -31.90 10.44
N GLN A 47 2.92 -32.92 10.84
CA GLN A 47 3.13 -34.28 10.38
C GLN A 47 2.92 -34.38 8.86
N ALA A 48 3.83 -35.05 8.17
CA ALA A 48 3.79 -35.22 6.72
C ALA A 48 2.75 -36.27 6.27
N SER A 49 2.59 -37.33 7.07
CA SER A 49 1.72 -38.50 6.85
C SER A 49 1.45 -39.18 8.20
N ASP A 50 0.89 -40.40 8.19
CA ASP A 50 0.73 -41.23 9.40
C ASP A 50 2.07 -41.75 9.98
N GLY A 51 3.20 -41.50 9.30
CA GLY A 51 4.55 -41.85 9.74
C GLY A 51 5.19 -40.82 10.69
N ASN A 52 6.49 -40.99 10.99
CA ASN A 52 7.23 -40.08 11.88
C ASN A 52 7.62 -38.74 11.25
N GLY A 53 7.62 -38.66 9.90
CA GLY A 53 8.09 -37.49 9.16
C GLY A 53 7.33 -36.19 9.44
N VAL A 54 8.07 -35.08 9.56
CA VAL A 54 7.57 -33.72 9.81
C VAL A 54 7.99 -32.81 8.66
N VAL A 55 7.13 -31.84 8.30
CA VAL A 55 7.40 -30.83 7.26
C VAL A 55 7.10 -29.41 7.72
N ASP A 56 7.91 -28.45 7.26
CA ASP A 56 7.85 -27.04 7.66
C ASP A 56 7.06 -26.18 6.66
N LEU A 57 5.83 -25.84 7.05
CA LEU A 57 4.96 -24.87 6.37
C LEU A 57 5.42 -23.42 6.59
N GLY A 58 6.23 -23.17 7.61
CA GLY A 58 6.90 -21.89 7.88
C GLY A 58 8.31 -21.82 7.28
N ALA A 59 9.24 -21.17 7.98
CA ALA A 59 10.66 -21.18 7.63
C ALA A 59 11.27 -22.59 7.81
N SER A 60 11.92 -23.14 6.78
CA SER A 60 12.49 -24.52 6.80
C SER A 60 14.02 -24.59 6.91
N TRP A 61 14.74 -23.53 6.53
CA TRP A 61 16.20 -23.57 6.39
C TRP A 61 16.96 -22.73 7.42
N ILE A 62 18.16 -23.21 7.73
CA ILE A 62 19.23 -22.54 8.50
C ILE A 62 20.58 -22.79 7.81
N ASN A 63 21.64 -22.17 8.32
CA ASN A 63 23.03 -22.41 7.90
C ASN A 63 23.96 -22.50 9.12
N ASP A 64 25.07 -23.25 9.08
CA ASP A 64 25.99 -23.42 10.20
C ASP A 64 27.24 -22.51 10.20
N THR A 65 27.59 -21.89 9.06
CA THR A 65 28.71 -20.95 8.93
C THR A 65 28.24 -19.50 9.06
N SER A 66 27.11 -19.14 8.42
CA SER A 66 26.62 -17.77 8.32
C SER A 66 25.49 -17.43 9.29
N GLN A 67 24.65 -18.40 9.70
CA GLN A 67 23.48 -18.21 10.58
C GLN A 67 23.77 -18.66 12.03
N SER A 68 24.74 -18.01 12.67
CA SER A 68 25.40 -18.52 13.89
C SER A 68 24.52 -18.68 15.14
N GLU A 69 23.45 -17.90 15.34
CA GLU A 69 22.67 -17.95 16.59
C GLU A 69 21.54 -18.99 16.54
N ILE A 70 20.89 -19.17 15.39
CA ILE A 70 19.95 -20.29 15.21
C ILE A 70 20.69 -21.63 15.19
N TYR A 71 21.88 -21.71 14.59
CA TYR A 71 22.70 -22.91 14.63
C TYR A 71 23.17 -23.27 16.06
N LYS A 72 23.55 -22.27 16.88
CA LYS A 72 23.83 -22.50 18.32
C LYS A 72 22.64 -23.13 19.05
N LEU A 73 21.41 -22.65 18.83
CA LEU A 73 20.21 -23.27 19.41
C LEU A 73 19.99 -24.70 18.91
N ALA A 74 20.29 -24.99 17.64
CA ALA A 74 20.16 -26.35 17.08
C ALA A 74 21.13 -27.32 17.76
N LYS A 75 22.38 -26.87 17.99
CA LYS A 75 23.39 -27.62 18.75
C LYS A 75 23.04 -27.76 20.22
N GLU A 76 22.44 -26.74 20.83
CA GLU A 76 22.01 -26.75 22.24
C GLU A 76 20.85 -27.76 22.48
N PHE A 77 19.84 -27.76 21.60
CA PHE A 77 18.68 -28.64 21.73
C PHE A 77 18.90 -30.06 21.17
N GLY A 78 20.07 -30.30 20.55
CA GLY A 78 20.46 -31.60 20.01
C GLY A 78 19.66 -32.01 18.79
N PHE A 79 19.36 -31.08 17.89
CA PHE A 79 18.62 -31.37 16.65
C PHE A 79 19.50 -32.11 15.63
N ASP A 80 18.88 -33.02 14.89
CA ASP A 80 19.50 -33.67 13.74
C ASP A 80 19.30 -32.76 12.53
N LEU A 81 20.40 -32.38 11.88
CA LEU A 81 20.38 -31.48 10.73
C LEU A 81 20.54 -32.27 9.43
N VAL A 82 19.70 -31.96 8.47
CA VAL A 82 19.65 -32.56 7.13
C VAL A 82 20.26 -31.57 6.15
N GLU A 83 21.32 -32.00 5.46
CA GLU A 83 21.91 -31.23 4.36
C GLU A 83 20.97 -31.18 3.17
N GLN A 84 20.84 -30.01 2.55
CA GLN A 84 19.97 -29.80 1.41
C GLN A 84 20.52 -30.53 0.18
N ARG A 85 19.65 -31.27 -0.52
CA ARG A 85 20.05 -32.07 -1.67
C ARG A 85 20.26 -31.17 -2.90
N THR A 86 21.46 -31.21 -3.45
CA THR A 86 21.93 -30.39 -4.59
C THR A 86 22.35 -31.25 -5.81
N GLU A 87 21.76 -32.43 -5.92
CA GLU A 87 22.10 -33.45 -6.93
C GLU A 87 21.06 -33.56 -8.05
N GLY A 88 21.51 -33.90 -9.26
CA GLY A 88 20.63 -34.22 -10.40
C GLY A 88 20.32 -33.01 -11.28
N ASN A 89 19.26 -33.11 -12.08
CA ASN A 89 18.82 -32.03 -12.97
C ASN A 89 17.58 -31.31 -12.42
N SER A 90 17.59 -29.99 -12.51
CA SER A 90 16.46 -29.11 -12.22
C SER A 90 15.64 -28.80 -13.48
N LEU A 91 14.40 -28.39 -13.29
CA LEU A 91 13.48 -28.01 -14.36
C LEU A 91 13.21 -26.50 -14.36
N TYR A 92 13.08 -25.89 -15.53
CA TYR A 92 12.72 -24.47 -15.68
C TYR A 92 11.66 -24.30 -16.78
N ARG A 93 10.55 -23.61 -16.49
CA ARG A 93 9.56 -23.19 -17.48
C ARG A 93 9.88 -21.77 -17.96
N ASP A 94 10.10 -21.62 -19.25
CA ASP A 94 10.33 -20.32 -19.89
C ASP A 94 9.02 -19.55 -20.20
N GLU A 95 9.17 -18.33 -20.72
CA GLU A 95 8.07 -17.42 -21.09
C GLU A 95 7.21 -17.93 -22.27
N MET A 96 7.68 -18.95 -23.01
CA MET A 96 6.90 -19.65 -24.03
C MET A 96 6.15 -20.88 -23.46
N GLY A 97 6.29 -21.12 -22.15
CA GLY A 97 5.72 -22.27 -21.45
C GLY A 97 6.51 -23.57 -21.63
N GLN A 98 7.63 -23.56 -22.37
CA GLN A 98 8.47 -24.74 -22.59
C GLN A 98 9.28 -25.06 -21.34
N VAL A 99 9.32 -26.36 -21.00
CA VAL A 99 10.06 -26.87 -19.85
C VAL A 99 11.44 -27.36 -20.31
N HIS A 100 12.49 -26.84 -19.69
CA HIS A 100 13.88 -27.16 -19.93
C HIS A 100 14.43 -27.97 -18.76
N CYS A 101 15.24 -28.99 -19.08
CA CYS A 101 15.98 -29.80 -18.09
C CYS A 101 17.46 -29.38 -18.13
N ILE A 102 17.99 -28.97 -16.98
CA ILE A 102 19.36 -28.42 -16.79
C ILE A 102 20.00 -29.01 -15.52
N PRO A 103 21.34 -29.13 -15.42
CA PRO A 103 21.97 -29.59 -14.17
C PRO A 103 21.73 -28.62 -13.01
N PHE A 104 21.76 -29.11 -11.78
CA PHE A 104 21.52 -28.31 -10.57
C PHE A 104 22.39 -27.03 -10.49
N GLU A 105 21.79 -25.92 -10.03
CA GLU A 105 22.34 -24.55 -9.98
C GLU A 105 22.99 -24.01 -11.28
N MET A 106 22.91 -24.71 -12.41
CA MET A 106 23.28 -24.13 -13.70
C MET A 106 22.23 -23.10 -14.15
N PRO A 107 22.63 -22.03 -14.85
CA PRO A 107 21.67 -21.14 -15.50
C PRO A 107 20.86 -21.91 -16.57
N ALA A 108 19.75 -21.31 -17.01
CA ALA A 108 19.11 -21.69 -18.26
C ALA A 108 20.12 -21.63 -19.42
N LYS A 109 19.77 -22.24 -20.57
CA LYS A 109 20.62 -22.24 -21.78
C LYS A 109 20.65 -20.86 -22.44
N LEU A 110 21.37 -19.95 -21.80
CA LEU A 110 21.75 -18.64 -22.30
C LEU A 110 22.90 -18.78 -23.30
N GLU A 111 22.92 -17.93 -24.33
CA GLU A 111 24.09 -17.82 -25.21
C GLU A 111 25.30 -17.23 -24.45
N PRO A 112 26.55 -17.47 -24.88
CA PRO A 112 27.76 -17.06 -24.13
C PRO A 112 27.82 -15.56 -23.80
N GLU A 113 27.29 -14.71 -24.69
CA GLU A 113 27.15 -13.27 -24.50
C GLU A 113 26.16 -12.94 -23.36
N GLN A 114 24.98 -13.56 -23.36
CA GLN A 114 23.97 -13.35 -22.31
C GLN A 114 24.46 -13.84 -20.95
N LEU A 115 25.11 -15.01 -20.90
CA LEU A 115 25.69 -15.55 -19.67
C LEU A 115 26.68 -14.55 -19.06
N LYS A 116 27.57 -13.99 -19.88
CA LYS A 116 28.55 -12.99 -19.48
C LYS A 116 27.91 -11.68 -19.01
N GLU A 117 26.81 -11.24 -19.64
CA GLU A 117 26.08 -10.04 -19.20
C GLU A 117 25.36 -10.27 -17.87
N VAL A 118 24.79 -11.47 -17.64
CA VAL A 118 24.24 -11.88 -16.34
C VAL A 118 25.33 -11.99 -15.26
N GLU A 119 26.50 -12.55 -15.57
CA GLU A 119 27.65 -12.58 -14.63
C GLU A 119 28.11 -11.17 -14.25
N GLN A 120 28.25 -10.26 -15.22
CA GLN A 120 28.63 -8.87 -14.99
C GLN A 120 27.57 -8.12 -14.17
N PHE A 121 26.29 -8.33 -14.48
CA PHE A 121 25.18 -7.76 -13.73
C PHE A 121 25.18 -8.24 -12.27
N MET A 122 25.32 -9.56 -12.03
CA MET A 122 25.34 -10.13 -10.68
C MET A 122 26.55 -9.64 -9.87
N GLN A 123 27.69 -9.38 -10.51
CA GLN A 123 28.82 -8.72 -9.86
C GLN A 123 28.49 -7.26 -9.49
N ILE A 124 27.89 -6.48 -10.39
CA ILE A 124 27.49 -5.08 -10.12
C ILE A 124 26.48 -5.04 -8.95
N LEU A 125 25.48 -5.93 -8.94
CA LEU A 125 24.50 -6.04 -7.86
C LEU A 125 25.18 -6.39 -6.52
N SER A 126 26.14 -7.32 -6.54
CA SER A 126 26.96 -7.65 -5.37
C SER A 126 27.80 -6.46 -4.90
N ASP A 127 28.41 -5.69 -5.82
CA ASP A 127 29.23 -4.51 -5.49
C ASP A 127 28.38 -3.36 -4.92
N TYR A 128 27.12 -3.24 -5.33
CA TYR A 128 26.17 -2.31 -4.71
C TYR A 128 25.73 -2.78 -3.32
N ALA A 129 25.42 -4.06 -3.13
CA ALA A 129 25.07 -4.61 -1.82
C ALA A 129 26.25 -4.47 -0.84
N GLU A 130 27.48 -4.78 -1.27
CA GLU A 130 28.66 -4.68 -0.40
C GLU A 130 28.98 -3.24 0.06
N ARG A 131 28.52 -2.22 -0.67
CA ARG A 131 28.60 -0.80 -0.27
C ARG A 131 27.56 -0.38 0.79
N CYS A 132 26.60 -1.24 1.15
CA CYS A 132 25.60 -0.91 2.18
C CYS A 132 26.17 -0.96 3.61
N ASP A 133 25.86 0.08 4.37
CA ASP A 133 26.10 0.18 5.81
C ASP A 133 24.94 -0.51 6.57
N ILE A 134 25.24 -1.57 7.33
CA ILE A 134 24.23 -2.38 8.03
C ILE A 134 23.70 -1.72 9.31
N ASP A 135 24.45 -0.81 9.90
CA ASP A 135 24.07 -0.12 11.13
C ASP A 135 23.33 1.18 10.80
N VAL A 136 23.71 1.87 9.72
CA VAL A 136 23.10 3.11 9.25
C VAL A 136 22.93 3.10 7.71
N PRO A 137 21.87 2.47 7.15
CA PRO A 137 21.65 2.39 5.70
C PRO A 137 21.60 3.73 4.96
N SER A 138 21.31 4.84 5.67
CA SER A 138 21.34 6.21 5.12
C SER A 138 22.76 6.75 4.84
N ASN A 139 23.83 6.04 5.24
CA ASN A 139 25.23 6.46 5.04
C ASN A 139 25.79 6.13 3.65
N VAL A 140 25.14 5.27 2.86
CA VAL A 140 25.58 4.98 1.48
C VAL A 140 25.54 6.29 0.67
N PRO A 141 26.56 6.64 -0.13
CA PRO A 141 26.58 7.92 -0.86
C PRO A 141 25.32 8.18 -1.69
N ASP A 142 24.79 7.12 -2.29
CA ASP A 142 23.59 7.15 -3.12
C ASP A 142 22.31 6.75 -2.37
N ALA A 143 22.33 6.65 -1.02
CA ALA A 143 21.23 6.06 -0.22
C ALA A 143 19.86 6.67 -0.54
N LYS A 144 19.77 8.01 -0.61
CA LYS A 144 18.51 8.70 -0.93
C LYS A 144 18.02 8.44 -2.35
N TYR A 145 18.93 8.21 -3.30
CA TYR A 145 18.61 7.92 -4.69
C TYR A 145 18.15 6.46 -4.85
N LEU A 146 18.92 5.52 -4.30
CA LEU A 146 18.57 4.09 -4.24
C LEU A 146 17.29 3.81 -3.44
N ASP A 147 16.98 4.61 -2.42
CA ASP A 147 15.71 4.51 -1.68
C ASP A 147 14.58 5.32 -2.33
N SER A 148 14.85 6.21 -3.30
CA SER A 148 13.79 6.91 -4.06
C SER A 148 13.20 6.09 -5.21
N MET A 149 13.84 4.98 -5.57
CA MET A 149 13.46 4.11 -6.69
C MET A 149 13.13 2.69 -6.23
N THR A 150 12.32 2.00 -7.03
CA THR A 150 12.04 0.58 -6.93
C THR A 150 13.20 -0.29 -7.42
N VAL A 151 13.17 -1.59 -7.15
CA VAL A 151 14.11 -2.55 -7.76
C VAL A 151 13.92 -2.62 -9.28
N ALA A 152 12.67 -2.51 -9.77
CA ALA A 152 12.34 -2.49 -11.19
C ALA A 152 13.00 -1.30 -11.92
N GLU A 153 12.95 -0.09 -11.34
CA GLU A 153 13.61 1.09 -11.90
C GLU A 153 15.15 0.99 -11.83
N PHE A 154 15.69 0.38 -10.78
CA PHE A 154 17.13 0.12 -10.66
C PHE A 154 17.64 -0.85 -11.75
N ILE A 155 16.90 -1.93 -12.05
CA ILE A 155 17.28 -2.88 -13.11
C ILE A 155 16.96 -2.38 -14.52
N ALA A 156 15.99 -1.46 -14.69
CA ALA A 156 15.71 -0.80 -15.97
C ALA A 156 16.87 0.06 -16.50
N GLY A 157 17.87 0.39 -15.67
CA GLY A 157 19.14 0.99 -16.11
C GLY A 157 20.05 0.06 -16.92
N PHE A 158 19.73 -1.24 -17.00
CA PHE A 158 20.52 -2.27 -17.67
C PHE A 158 19.81 -2.75 -18.95
N LYS A 159 20.59 -3.25 -19.92
CA LYS A 159 20.11 -3.44 -21.31
C LYS A 159 19.63 -4.85 -21.67
N ASP A 160 19.96 -5.85 -20.87
CA ASP A 160 19.60 -7.25 -21.15
C ASP A 160 18.35 -7.68 -20.35
N PRO A 161 17.32 -8.24 -21.01
CA PRO A 161 16.12 -8.76 -20.33
C PRO A 161 16.40 -9.91 -19.36
N SER A 162 17.38 -10.78 -19.66
CA SER A 162 17.72 -11.97 -18.87
C SER A 162 18.20 -11.59 -17.46
N ALA A 163 19.04 -10.56 -17.35
CA ALA A 163 19.46 -9.98 -16.08
C ALA A 163 18.28 -9.45 -15.25
N SER A 164 17.32 -8.77 -15.89
CA SER A 164 16.12 -8.25 -15.22
C SER A 164 15.17 -9.36 -14.77
N ALA A 165 14.97 -10.39 -15.59
CA ALA A 165 14.18 -11.58 -15.25
C ALA A 165 14.78 -12.32 -14.04
N LEU A 166 16.11 -12.44 -13.97
CA LEU A 166 16.80 -13.02 -12.81
C LEU A 166 16.53 -12.23 -11.52
N VAL A 167 16.62 -10.89 -11.55
CA VAL A 167 16.31 -10.08 -10.36
C VAL A 167 14.84 -10.17 -9.97
N ASN A 168 13.91 -10.14 -10.92
CA ASN A 168 12.49 -10.32 -10.62
C ASN A 168 12.24 -11.65 -9.89
N ASN A 169 12.86 -12.74 -10.34
CA ASN A 169 12.78 -14.04 -9.69
C ASN A 169 13.44 -14.06 -8.30
N ILE A 170 14.59 -13.40 -8.12
CA ILE A 170 15.25 -13.25 -6.80
C ILE A 170 14.38 -12.42 -5.84
N THR A 171 13.88 -11.26 -6.26
CA THR A 171 13.01 -10.41 -5.44
C THR A 171 11.74 -11.16 -5.00
N ARG A 172 11.09 -11.87 -5.92
CA ARG A 172 9.92 -12.70 -5.63
C ARG A 172 10.23 -13.82 -4.65
N SER A 173 11.34 -14.53 -4.87
CA SER A 173 11.73 -15.71 -4.07
C SER A 173 12.29 -15.36 -2.69
N LEU A 174 12.78 -14.14 -2.47
CA LEU A 174 13.28 -13.67 -1.17
C LEU A 174 12.27 -12.83 -0.38
N LEU A 175 11.43 -12.03 -1.04
CA LEU A 175 10.58 -11.02 -0.39
C LEU A 175 9.08 -11.25 -0.58
N GLY A 176 8.65 -12.15 -1.47
CA GLY A 176 7.23 -12.41 -1.73
C GLY A 176 6.50 -11.25 -2.41
N VAL A 177 7.23 -10.39 -3.13
CA VAL A 177 6.72 -9.24 -3.87
C VAL A 177 7.36 -9.16 -5.24
N GLU A 178 6.76 -8.42 -6.15
CA GLU A 178 7.37 -8.07 -7.44
C GLU A 178 8.38 -6.91 -7.28
N SER A 179 9.23 -6.69 -8.28
CA SER A 179 10.36 -5.72 -8.19
C SER A 179 9.94 -4.24 -8.20
N ASP A 180 8.69 -3.94 -8.53
CA ASP A 180 8.06 -2.61 -8.43
C ASP A 180 7.53 -2.29 -7.01
N GLU A 181 7.51 -3.24 -6.08
CA GLU A 181 7.11 -3.00 -4.69
C GLU A 181 8.23 -2.51 -3.73
N PRO A 182 9.44 -3.12 -3.67
CA PRO A 182 10.48 -2.74 -2.71
C PRO A 182 11.37 -1.59 -3.23
N SER A 183 11.93 -0.78 -2.32
CA SER A 183 13.00 0.16 -2.70
C SER A 183 14.31 -0.57 -3.06
N ALA A 184 15.08 -0.02 -4.00
CA ALA A 184 16.36 -0.63 -4.37
C ALA A 184 17.35 -0.64 -3.19
N LEU A 185 17.37 0.42 -2.36
CA LEU A 185 18.17 0.41 -1.12
C LEU A 185 17.74 -0.72 -0.18
N PHE A 186 16.44 -0.98 -0.01
CA PHE A 186 15.97 -2.08 0.85
C PHE A 186 16.38 -3.45 0.32
N PHE A 187 16.32 -3.66 -1.00
CA PHE A 187 16.78 -4.92 -1.60
C PHE A 187 18.29 -5.14 -1.41
N LEU A 188 19.11 -4.11 -1.66
CA LEU A 188 20.57 -4.16 -1.44
C LEU A 188 20.92 -4.37 0.04
N ASP A 189 20.20 -3.72 0.95
CA ASP A 189 20.29 -3.91 2.41
C ASP A 189 20.00 -5.35 2.83
N ILE A 190 18.95 -5.98 2.30
CA ILE A 190 18.64 -7.39 2.55
C ILE A 190 19.78 -8.31 2.09
N LEU A 191 20.32 -8.09 0.88
CA LEU A 191 21.44 -8.87 0.35
C LEU A 191 22.70 -8.73 1.25
N LYS A 192 23.01 -7.52 1.71
CA LYS A 192 24.14 -7.26 2.61
C LYS A 192 23.94 -7.91 3.98
N ARG A 193 22.75 -7.78 4.59
CA ARG A 193 22.42 -8.38 5.90
C ARG A 193 22.40 -9.92 5.84
N GLY A 194 22.11 -10.50 4.68
CA GLY A 194 22.20 -11.93 4.40
C GLY A 194 23.61 -12.42 4.03
N THR A 195 24.66 -11.68 4.41
CA THR A 195 26.09 -11.98 4.17
C THR A 195 26.53 -12.03 2.70
N GLY A 196 25.80 -11.34 1.82
CA GLY A 196 26.15 -11.14 0.41
C GLY A 196 25.27 -11.96 -0.54
N LEU A 197 25.07 -11.42 -1.76
CA LEU A 197 24.13 -11.95 -2.76
C LEU A 197 24.21 -13.47 -2.97
N LYS A 198 25.43 -14.02 -3.10
CA LYS A 198 25.66 -15.45 -3.36
C LYS A 198 25.20 -16.36 -2.21
N ASN A 199 25.32 -15.89 -0.96
CA ASN A 199 24.90 -16.67 0.20
C ASN A 199 23.38 -16.64 0.38
N VAL A 200 22.70 -15.59 -0.09
CA VAL A 200 21.24 -15.45 0.06
C VAL A 200 20.44 -16.38 -0.87
N ILE A 201 21.05 -16.84 -1.98
CA ILE A 201 20.37 -17.50 -3.10
C ILE A 201 20.83 -18.94 -3.39
N SER A 202 21.58 -19.60 -2.51
CA SER A 202 22.20 -20.91 -2.78
C SER A 202 21.90 -21.97 -1.72
N ASP A 203 21.74 -23.22 -2.20
CA ASP A 203 21.56 -24.43 -1.39
C ASP A 203 22.91 -25.01 -0.89
N PHE A 204 24.06 -24.49 -1.34
CA PHE A 204 25.40 -24.95 -0.96
C PHE A 204 25.89 -24.45 0.42
N LYS A 205 27.07 -24.92 0.85
CA LYS A 205 27.61 -24.86 2.22
C LYS A 205 27.44 -23.55 3.00
N ASP A 206 27.67 -22.39 2.38
CA ASP A 206 27.58 -21.07 3.04
C ASP A 206 26.23 -20.35 2.79
N GLY A 207 25.37 -20.98 1.99
CA GLY A 207 24.09 -20.47 1.51
C GLY A 207 22.92 -20.62 2.50
N ALA A 208 21.91 -19.78 2.33
CA ALA A 208 20.78 -19.64 3.25
C ALA A 208 19.86 -20.88 3.28
N GLN A 209 19.94 -21.74 2.25
CA GLN A 209 19.14 -22.94 2.05
C GLN A 209 19.90 -24.23 2.41
N TYR A 210 21.08 -24.15 3.02
CA TYR A 210 22.00 -25.30 3.22
C TYR A 210 21.50 -26.41 4.18
N LEU A 211 20.85 -26.09 5.31
CA LEU A 211 20.45 -27.08 6.33
C LEU A 211 18.96 -26.97 6.69
N ARG A 212 18.32 -28.12 6.95
CA ARG A 212 16.98 -28.22 7.55
C ARG A 212 17.04 -28.98 8.87
N SER A 213 16.09 -28.73 9.79
CA SER A 213 15.94 -29.52 11.01
C SER A 213 15.05 -30.73 10.75
N ARG A 214 15.53 -31.95 11.08
CA ARG A 214 14.73 -33.18 11.02
C ARG A 214 13.48 -33.11 11.91
N GLN A 215 13.60 -32.43 13.05
CA GLN A 215 12.52 -32.25 14.01
C GLN A 215 11.51 -31.14 13.63
N GLY A 216 11.71 -30.44 12.51
CA GLY A 216 10.94 -29.25 12.14
C GLY A 216 11.31 -28.01 12.96
N ASN A 217 11.19 -26.83 12.36
CA ASN A 217 11.69 -25.59 12.96
C ASN A 217 10.73 -24.90 13.95
N GLN A 218 9.49 -25.35 14.08
CA GLN A 218 8.64 -24.94 15.21
C GLN A 218 9.22 -25.45 16.54
N THR A 219 9.90 -26.61 16.53
CA THR A 219 10.51 -27.21 17.72
C THR A 219 11.57 -26.31 18.38
N PHE A 220 12.20 -25.35 17.66
CA PHE A 220 13.01 -24.30 18.31
C PHE A 220 12.21 -23.48 19.33
N CYS A 221 10.98 -23.11 18.97
CA CYS A 221 10.08 -22.34 19.81
C CYS A 221 9.49 -23.21 20.93
N ASP A 222 9.12 -24.46 20.64
CA ASP A 222 8.62 -25.38 21.66
C ASP A 222 9.70 -25.67 22.74
N ARG A 223 10.96 -25.86 22.34
CA ARG A 223 12.09 -26.05 23.26
C ARG A 223 12.43 -24.78 24.05
N LEU A 224 12.40 -23.60 23.42
CA LEU A 224 12.56 -22.33 24.15
C LEU A 224 11.43 -22.13 25.17
N ALA A 225 10.18 -22.38 24.81
CA ALA A 225 9.03 -22.25 25.70
C ALA A 225 9.04 -23.25 26.85
N ALA A 226 9.44 -24.51 26.59
CA ALA A 226 9.59 -25.54 27.61
C ALA A 226 10.77 -25.26 28.59
N GLY A 227 11.72 -24.43 28.20
CA GLY A 227 12.80 -23.93 29.07
C GLY A 227 12.43 -22.75 29.97
N LEU A 228 11.18 -22.25 29.90
CA LEU A 228 10.67 -21.16 30.73
C LEU A 228 9.88 -21.69 31.94
N ASN A 229 9.65 -20.81 32.93
CA ASN A 229 8.83 -21.12 34.10
C ASN A 229 7.44 -21.68 33.73
N ALA A 230 7.02 -22.76 34.40
CA ALA A 230 5.76 -23.42 34.10
C ALA A 230 4.56 -22.45 34.13
N GLY A 231 3.84 -22.37 33.02
CA GLY A 231 2.69 -21.48 32.87
C GLY A 231 3.03 -20.00 32.60
N SER A 232 4.29 -19.62 32.40
CA SER A 232 4.68 -18.24 32.04
C SER A 232 4.42 -17.88 30.57
N VAL A 233 3.97 -18.83 29.73
CA VAL A 233 3.53 -18.60 28.36
C VAL A 233 2.01 -18.79 28.30
N LYS A 234 1.30 -17.82 27.71
CA LYS A 234 -0.15 -17.81 27.51
C LYS A 234 -0.45 -17.69 26.01
N ILE A 235 -0.93 -18.78 25.41
CA ILE A 235 -1.51 -18.80 24.07
C ILE A 235 -2.93 -18.20 24.08
N SER A 236 -3.49 -17.94 22.90
CA SER A 236 -4.86 -17.39 22.69
C SER A 236 -5.16 -16.10 23.48
N SER A 237 -4.11 -15.33 23.75
CA SER A 237 -4.05 -14.17 24.65
C SER A 237 -3.60 -12.92 23.89
N ALA A 238 -4.21 -12.67 22.72
CA ALA A 238 -3.82 -11.56 21.84
C ALA A 238 -3.95 -10.20 22.55
N VAL A 239 -2.89 -9.40 22.50
CA VAL A 239 -2.85 -8.05 23.08
C VAL A 239 -3.55 -7.07 22.15
N LYS A 240 -4.49 -6.29 22.70
CA LYS A 240 -5.20 -5.21 21.98
C LYS A 240 -4.72 -3.82 22.35
N ALA A 241 -4.11 -3.64 23.52
CA ALA A 241 -3.67 -2.33 23.99
C ALA A 241 -2.42 -2.41 24.89
N ILE A 242 -1.56 -1.40 24.77
CA ILE A 242 -0.41 -1.15 25.64
C ILE A 242 -0.43 0.33 26.03
N THR A 243 -0.83 0.61 27.26
CA THR A 243 -0.75 1.94 27.87
C THR A 243 0.55 2.06 28.66
N GLN A 244 1.25 3.19 28.57
CA GLN A 244 2.38 3.50 29.43
C GLN A 244 2.34 4.94 29.94
N LYS A 245 2.96 5.17 31.09
CA LYS A 245 3.19 6.52 31.63
C LYS A 245 4.60 6.62 32.18
N GLU A 246 5.15 7.82 32.11
CA GLU A 246 6.39 8.16 32.80
C GLU A 246 6.22 7.92 34.32
N GLY A 247 7.15 7.17 34.92
CA GLY A 247 7.13 6.81 36.34
C GLY A 247 6.15 5.71 36.79
N GLU A 248 5.05 5.42 36.08
CA GLU A 248 4.04 4.41 36.51
C GLU A 248 4.14 3.04 35.79
N GLY A 249 5.06 2.89 34.83
CA GLY A 249 5.27 1.66 34.06
C GLY A 249 4.26 1.47 32.91
N CYS A 250 3.94 0.21 32.61
CA CYS A 250 3.05 -0.21 31.54
C CYS A 250 1.82 -0.99 32.04
N LEU A 251 0.73 -0.88 31.29
CA LEU A 251 -0.48 -1.69 31.40
C LEU A 251 -0.75 -2.34 30.03
N VAL A 252 -0.86 -3.66 29.99
CA VAL A 252 -1.10 -4.44 28.77
C VAL A 252 -2.45 -5.14 28.90
N GLU A 253 -3.33 -4.94 27.92
CA GLU A 253 -4.68 -5.53 27.91
C GLU A 253 -4.88 -6.44 26.70
N THR A 254 -5.50 -7.60 26.93
CA THR A 254 -5.82 -8.59 25.89
C THR A 254 -7.23 -8.42 25.32
N ILE A 255 -7.50 -9.03 24.16
CA ILE A 255 -8.86 -9.12 23.57
C ILE A 255 -9.88 -9.75 24.53
N ASN A 256 -9.44 -10.66 25.40
CA ASN A 256 -10.28 -11.38 26.37
C ASN A 256 -10.55 -10.57 27.66
N GLY A 257 -9.93 -9.40 27.83
CA GLY A 257 -10.07 -8.54 29.01
C GLY A 257 -9.11 -8.87 30.17
N ASP A 258 -8.17 -9.80 29.99
CA ASP A 258 -7.06 -9.96 30.94
C ASP A 258 -6.12 -8.74 30.88
N VAL A 259 -5.73 -8.25 32.06
CA VAL A 259 -4.92 -7.05 32.27
C VAL A 259 -3.64 -7.40 33.02
N TYR A 260 -2.50 -6.95 32.50
CA TYR A 260 -1.17 -7.15 33.06
C TYR A 260 -0.49 -5.80 33.31
N ARG A 261 0.17 -5.64 34.47
CA ARG A 261 1.07 -4.51 34.75
C ARG A 261 2.51 -4.97 34.62
N ALA A 262 3.35 -4.15 34.00
CA ALA A 262 4.76 -4.42 33.79
C ALA A 262 5.63 -3.16 33.96
N ASP A 263 6.89 -3.33 34.35
CA ASP A 263 7.88 -2.25 34.33
C ASP A 263 8.39 -2.00 32.89
N ARG A 264 8.47 -3.07 32.07
CA ARG A 264 8.85 -3.04 30.66
C ARG A 264 7.96 -3.96 29.81
N VAL A 265 7.84 -3.64 28.52
CA VAL A 265 7.15 -4.49 27.54
C VAL A 265 8.09 -4.79 26.39
N ILE A 266 8.12 -6.04 25.93
CA ILE A 266 8.79 -6.46 24.69
C ILE A 266 7.72 -6.78 23.65
N VAL A 267 7.68 -6.04 22.55
CA VAL A 267 6.78 -6.29 21.42
C VAL A 267 7.52 -7.12 20.37
N SER A 268 7.01 -8.32 20.09
CA SER A 268 7.59 -9.33 19.18
C SER A 268 6.69 -9.67 17.98
N VAL A 269 5.81 -8.74 17.59
CA VAL A 269 4.92 -8.91 16.42
C VAL A 269 5.49 -8.21 15.19
N PRO A 270 5.25 -8.70 13.95
CA PRO A 270 5.69 -8.03 12.74
C PRO A 270 5.20 -6.58 12.64
N THR A 271 5.98 -5.68 12.04
CA THR A 271 5.62 -4.24 11.99
C THR A 271 4.23 -3.92 11.39
N PRO A 272 3.72 -4.65 10.36
CA PRO A 272 2.35 -4.43 9.84
C PRO A 272 1.24 -4.74 10.85
N LEU A 273 1.54 -5.41 11.97
CA LEU A 273 0.59 -5.68 13.05
C LEU A 273 0.57 -4.59 14.13
N TYR A 274 1.48 -3.60 14.10
CA TYR A 274 1.47 -2.50 15.07
C TYR A 274 0.14 -1.72 15.07
N PRO A 275 -0.54 -1.45 13.94
CA PRO A 275 -1.86 -0.81 13.94
C PRO A 275 -2.99 -1.63 14.60
N LEU A 276 -2.79 -2.94 14.87
CA LEU A 276 -3.76 -3.77 15.60
C LEU A 276 -3.66 -3.60 17.12
N ILE A 277 -2.59 -2.96 17.62
CA ILE A 277 -2.37 -2.71 19.04
C ILE A 277 -2.57 -1.21 19.31
N HIS A 278 -3.50 -0.87 20.19
CA HIS A 278 -3.67 0.51 20.64
C HIS A 278 -2.56 0.90 21.62
N PHE A 279 -1.68 1.81 21.21
CA PHE A 279 -0.65 2.39 22.07
C PHE A 279 -1.12 3.72 22.65
N GLU A 280 -0.99 3.89 23.97
CA GLU A 280 -1.30 5.15 24.67
C GLU A 280 -0.16 5.53 25.64
N PRO A 281 0.54 6.66 25.47
CA PRO A 281 0.44 7.58 24.33
C PRO A 281 0.77 6.89 23.00
N SER A 282 0.23 7.43 21.91
CA SER A 282 0.45 6.92 20.55
C SER A 282 1.94 6.79 20.20
N LEU A 283 2.27 5.78 19.38
CA LEU A 283 3.63 5.57 18.86
C LEU A 283 4.20 6.84 18.21
N PRO A 284 5.53 7.10 18.33
CA PRO A 284 6.18 8.21 17.65
C PRO A 284 5.94 8.18 16.12
N PRO A 285 5.87 9.33 15.42
CA PRO A 285 5.54 9.36 13.99
C PRO A 285 6.41 8.46 13.11
N THR A 286 7.70 8.30 13.42
CA THR A 286 8.62 7.36 12.75
C THR A 286 8.21 5.91 12.94
N LYS A 287 7.90 5.50 14.18
CA LYS A 287 7.46 4.14 14.53
C LYS A 287 6.05 3.84 14.01
N LYS A 288 5.18 4.85 13.93
CA LYS A 288 3.86 4.75 13.29
C LYS A 288 3.99 4.58 11.78
N LYS A 289 4.77 5.43 11.08
CA LYS A 289 5.05 5.28 9.63
C LYS A 289 5.61 3.89 9.32
N LEU A 290 6.43 3.31 10.21
CA LEU A 290 6.97 1.96 10.10
C LEU A 290 5.93 0.83 10.21
N GLY A 291 4.83 1.04 10.93
CA GLY A 291 3.66 0.15 10.88
C GLY A 291 2.84 0.37 9.61
N ASP A 292 2.49 1.62 9.33
CA ASP A 292 1.57 2.00 8.25
C ASP A 292 2.14 1.79 6.83
N SER A 293 3.47 1.86 6.65
CA SER A 293 4.13 1.78 5.31
C SER A 293 4.62 0.38 4.94
N ALA A 294 4.70 -0.53 5.91
CA ALA A 294 5.25 -1.87 5.70
C ALA A 294 4.17 -2.84 5.22
N LYS A 295 4.49 -3.68 4.24
CA LYS A 295 3.61 -4.78 3.82
C LYS A 295 4.34 -6.10 3.93
N SER A 296 3.67 -7.15 4.42
CA SER A 296 4.14 -8.52 4.22
C SER A 296 4.05 -8.89 2.74
N GLY A 297 5.04 -9.63 2.23
CA GLY A 297 4.92 -10.28 0.93
C GLY A 297 3.82 -11.34 0.89
N TYR A 298 3.42 -11.74 -0.32
CA TYR A 298 2.73 -13.00 -0.51
C TYR A 298 3.78 -14.12 -0.58
N TYR A 299 3.76 -15.03 0.39
CA TYR A 299 4.69 -16.14 0.45
C TYR A 299 4.07 -17.32 1.22
N THR A 300 3.75 -18.37 0.49
CA THR A 300 2.94 -19.51 0.95
C THR A 300 3.52 -20.81 0.39
N LYS A 301 3.30 -21.93 1.09
CA LYS A 301 3.72 -23.26 0.65
C LYS A 301 2.55 -24.22 0.46
N THR A 302 2.67 -25.06 -0.56
CA THR A 302 2.00 -26.35 -0.67
C THR A 302 3.07 -27.43 -0.61
N ILE A 303 2.88 -28.47 0.18
CA ILE A 303 3.83 -29.58 0.34
C ILE A 303 3.18 -30.84 -0.20
N LEU A 304 3.80 -31.43 -1.23
CA LEU A 304 3.36 -32.66 -1.87
C LEU A 304 4.18 -33.81 -1.29
N VAL A 305 3.54 -34.69 -0.51
CA VAL A 305 4.18 -35.82 0.17
C VAL A 305 3.88 -37.09 -0.62
N TYR A 306 4.91 -37.89 -0.91
CA TYR A 306 4.83 -39.10 -1.73
C TYR A 306 5.25 -40.34 -0.94
N ALA A 307 4.88 -41.53 -1.42
CA ALA A 307 5.31 -42.80 -0.84
C ALA A 307 6.80 -43.11 -1.09
N GLU A 308 7.33 -42.65 -2.22
CA GLU A 308 8.73 -42.81 -2.63
C GLU A 308 9.20 -41.52 -3.35
N PRO A 309 10.50 -41.16 -3.30
CA PRO A 309 11.03 -39.96 -3.95
C PRO A 309 11.30 -40.22 -5.44
N TRP A 310 10.25 -40.42 -6.22
CA TRP A 310 10.31 -40.83 -7.64
C TRP A 310 11.20 -39.94 -8.53
N TRP A 311 11.36 -38.66 -8.19
CA TRP A 311 12.25 -37.73 -8.89
C TRP A 311 13.74 -38.06 -8.68
N HIS A 312 14.14 -38.66 -7.55
CA HIS A 312 15.51 -39.17 -7.36
C HIS A 312 15.84 -40.27 -8.37
N SER A 313 14.91 -41.22 -8.55
CA SER A 313 15.05 -42.33 -9.50
C SER A 313 15.14 -41.87 -10.95
N ALA A 314 14.52 -40.74 -11.29
CA ALA A 314 14.63 -40.07 -12.58
C ALA A 314 15.91 -39.23 -12.77
N GLY A 315 16.78 -39.13 -11.77
CA GLY A 315 17.96 -38.27 -11.80
C GLY A 315 17.64 -36.76 -11.73
N LEU A 316 16.47 -36.40 -11.22
CA LEU A 316 16.04 -35.02 -11.00
C LEU A 316 16.39 -34.54 -9.58
N SER A 317 16.51 -33.23 -9.42
CA SER A 317 16.84 -32.56 -8.16
C SER A 317 15.64 -32.31 -7.25
N GLY A 318 14.42 -32.36 -7.80
CA GLY A 318 13.21 -31.90 -7.10
C GLY A 318 13.02 -30.38 -7.14
N VAL A 319 13.93 -29.64 -7.79
CA VAL A 319 13.79 -28.21 -8.09
C VAL A 319 13.19 -28.00 -9.48
N TYR A 320 12.08 -27.27 -9.51
CA TYR A 320 11.39 -26.72 -10.66
C TYR A 320 11.22 -25.21 -10.44
N SER A 321 11.21 -24.39 -11.48
CA SER A 321 10.82 -22.98 -11.40
C SER A 321 10.09 -22.46 -12.64
N SER A 322 9.25 -21.43 -12.44
CA SER A 322 8.43 -20.78 -13.47
C SER A 322 8.22 -19.30 -13.13
N ALA A 323 8.19 -18.45 -14.15
CA ALA A 323 7.99 -17.01 -14.00
C ALA A 323 6.52 -16.62 -13.69
N ASP A 324 5.55 -17.42 -14.11
CA ASP A 324 4.12 -17.07 -14.15
C ASP A 324 3.18 -18.18 -13.61
N GLY A 325 3.66 -19.42 -13.51
CA GLY A 325 2.90 -20.58 -13.07
C GLY A 325 2.40 -20.51 -11.62
N PRO A 326 1.43 -21.37 -11.24
CA PRO A 326 0.89 -21.40 -9.88
C PRO A 326 1.95 -21.81 -8.85
N VAL A 327 2.98 -22.56 -9.25
CA VAL A 327 4.19 -22.83 -8.47
C VAL A 327 5.33 -22.00 -9.04
N VAL A 328 5.83 -21.04 -8.27
CA VAL A 328 6.96 -20.18 -8.71
C VAL A 328 8.27 -20.96 -8.70
N PHE A 329 8.48 -21.76 -7.65
CA PHE A 329 9.59 -22.70 -7.57
C PHE A 329 9.32 -23.85 -6.59
N THR A 330 10.15 -24.88 -6.62
CA THR A 330 10.13 -26.00 -5.67
C THR A 330 11.51 -26.30 -5.10
N HIS A 331 11.56 -26.91 -3.91
CA HIS A 331 12.75 -27.62 -3.42
C HIS A 331 12.38 -29.04 -3.00
N ASP A 332 13.33 -29.95 -3.17
CA ASP A 332 13.34 -31.25 -2.49
C ASP A 332 13.41 -31.03 -0.98
N THR A 333 12.50 -31.65 -0.25
CA THR A 333 12.40 -31.53 1.21
C THR A 333 12.38 -32.88 1.93
N CYS A 334 12.79 -33.97 1.26
CA CYS A 334 12.82 -35.31 1.85
C CYS A 334 13.64 -35.38 3.16
N VAL A 335 13.26 -36.33 4.01
CA VAL A 335 14.06 -36.89 5.10
C VAL A 335 13.92 -38.42 5.05
N PRO A 336 14.77 -39.13 4.26
CA PRO A 336 14.67 -40.59 4.09
C PRO A 336 14.81 -41.39 5.39
N GLN A 337 15.36 -40.79 6.46
CA GLN A 337 15.49 -41.41 7.78
C GLN A 337 14.17 -41.48 8.57
N ASP A 338 13.10 -40.85 8.09
CA ASP A 338 11.74 -40.85 8.68
C ASP A 338 10.66 -41.37 7.69
N ASP A 339 11.08 -42.04 6.61
CA ASP A 339 10.22 -42.41 5.46
C ASP A 339 9.42 -41.21 4.91
N GLN A 340 10.06 -40.04 4.92
CA GLN A 340 9.46 -38.76 4.56
C GLN A 340 10.00 -38.31 3.20
N TYR A 341 9.13 -38.27 2.19
CA TYR A 341 9.49 -37.84 0.83
C TYR A 341 8.57 -36.73 0.37
N SER A 342 9.10 -35.52 0.11
CA SER A 342 8.26 -34.40 -0.35
C SER A 342 8.96 -33.40 -1.26
N ILE A 343 8.17 -32.86 -2.18
CA ILE A 343 8.47 -31.62 -2.89
C ILE A 343 7.72 -30.49 -2.17
N THR A 344 8.45 -29.44 -1.76
CA THR A 344 7.83 -28.21 -1.24
C THR A 344 7.68 -27.23 -2.39
N CYS A 345 6.44 -26.89 -2.73
CA CYS A 345 6.06 -25.93 -3.77
C CYS A 345 5.82 -24.55 -3.15
N PHE A 346 6.37 -23.50 -3.77
CA PHE A 346 6.30 -22.13 -3.29
C PHE A 346 5.35 -21.28 -4.15
N HIS A 347 4.49 -20.54 -3.46
CA HIS A 347 3.54 -19.58 -4.01
C HIS A 347 3.97 -18.20 -3.52
N ALA A 348 4.69 -17.47 -4.37
CA ALA A 348 5.31 -16.20 -4.02
C ALA A 348 4.86 -15.07 -4.96
N GLY A 349 4.87 -13.83 -4.47
CA GLY A 349 4.53 -12.64 -5.26
C GLY A 349 3.18 -12.74 -5.94
N ASP A 350 3.05 -12.13 -7.12
CA ASP A 350 1.79 -11.99 -7.83
C ASP A 350 1.20 -13.31 -8.39
N PRO A 351 2.00 -14.28 -8.89
CA PRO A 351 1.51 -15.64 -9.16
C PRO A 351 0.89 -16.29 -7.90
N GLY A 352 1.52 -16.13 -6.73
CA GLY A 352 0.97 -16.56 -5.45
C GLY A 352 -0.32 -15.82 -5.05
N ARG A 353 -0.38 -14.49 -5.24
CA ARG A 353 -1.59 -13.68 -5.00
C ARG A 353 -2.75 -14.11 -5.92
N LYS A 354 -2.47 -14.52 -7.16
CA LYS A 354 -3.46 -15.07 -8.11
C LYS A 354 -3.96 -16.44 -7.65
N TRP A 355 -3.04 -17.37 -7.34
CA TRP A 355 -3.34 -18.71 -6.83
C TRP A 355 -4.18 -18.68 -5.54
N SER A 356 -3.87 -17.77 -4.59
CA SER A 356 -4.57 -17.63 -3.31
C SER A 356 -6.08 -17.37 -3.43
N ARG A 357 -6.53 -16.75 -4.53
CA ARG A 357 -7.93 -16.40 -4.82
C ARG A 357 -8.76 -17.58 -5.30
N LEU A 358 -8.14 -18.68 -5.73
CA LEU A 358 -8.83 -19.89 -6.17
C LEU A 358 -9.46 -20.64 -4.97
N PRO A 359 -10.56 -21.38 -5.16
CA PRO A 359 -11.09 -22.34 -4.17
C PRO A 359 -10.04 -23.37 -3.73
N ALA A 360 -10.17 -23.97 -2.54
CA ALA A 360 -9.15 -24.88 -2.00
C ALA A 360 -8.87 -26.10 -2.89
N GLU A 361 -9.91 -26.80 -3.34
CA GLU A 361 -9.77 -27.92 -4.29
C GLU A 361 -9.11 -27.49 -5.60
N GLU A 362 -9.40 -26.27 -6.08
CA GLU A 362 -8.83 -25.73 -7.31
C GLU A 362 -7.35 -25.34 -7.13
N ARG A 363 -6.97 -24.77 -5.98
CA ARG A 363 -5.56 -24.53 -5.61
C ARG A 363 -4.75 -25.82 -5.63
N LYS A 364 -5.29 -26.89 -5.04
CA LYS A 364 -4.68 -28.23 -5.09
C LYS A 364 -4.59 -28.73 -6.54
N ARG A 365 -5.69 -28.65 -7.29
CA ARG A 365 -5.78 -29.13 -8.68
C ARG A 365 -4.75 -28.48 -9.61
N VAL A 366 -4.60 -27.15 -9.56
CA VAL A 366 -3.63 -26.45 -10.44
C VAL A 366 -2.18 -26.72 -10.05
N VAL A 367 -1.87 -26.96 -8.76
CA VAL A 367 -0.52 -27.33 -8.31
C VAL A 367 -0.15 -28.73 -8.77
N LEU A 368 -1.06 -29.70 -8.61
CA LEU A 368 -0.84 -31.06 -9.11
C LEU A 368 -0.71 -31.07 -10.65
N GLN A 369 -1.53 -30.27 -11.35
CA GLN A 369 -1.44 -30.13 -12.81
C GLN A 369 -0.11 -29.51 -13.26
N ASP A 370 0.38 -28.46 -12.60
CA ASP A 370 1.64 -27.80 -12.97
C ASP A 370 2.85 -28.71 -12.75
N ILE A 371 2.93 -29.39 -11.58
CA ILE A 371 3.97 -30.38 -11.28
C ILE A 371 3.90 -31.57 -12.25
N SER A 372 2.72 -32.10 -12.53
CA SER A 372 2.53 -33.17 -13.53
C SER A 372 2.98 -32.71 -14.94
N THR A 373 2.64 -31.48 -15.34
CA THR A 373 3.02 -30.91 -16.64
C THR A 373 4.53 -30.67 -16.74
N ALA A 374 5.18 -30.22 -15.67
CA ALA A 374 6.60 -29.92 -15.65
C ALA A 374 7.45 -31.19 -15.62
N PHE A 375 7.26 -32.03 -14.60
CA PHE A 375 8.04 -33.25 -14.42
C PHE A 375 7.69 -34.34 -15.44
N GLY A 376 6.48 -34.32 -16.01
CA GLY A 376 6.02 -35.23 -17.07
C GLY A 376 6.72 -35.04 -18.42
N THR A 377 7.63 -34.06 -18.53
CA THR A 377 8.55 -33.93 -19.66
C THR A 377 9.79 -34.83 -19.56
N VAL A 378 10.02 -35.45 -18.40
CA VAL A 378 11.16 -36.34 -18.10
C VAL A 378 10.72 -37.67 -17.48
N VAL A 379 9.58 -37.70 -16.78
CA VAL A 379 9.08 -38.88 -16.04
C VAL A 379 7.70 -39.29 -16.54
N ASP A 380 7.61 -40.47 -17.17
CA ASP A 380 6.34 -41.12 -17.47
C ASP A 380 5.62 -41.54 -16.17
N ASP A 381 4.28 -41.47 -16.14
CA ASP A 381 3.41 -41.93 -15.05
C ASP A 381 3.80 -41.44 -13.62
N ILE A 382 3.84 -40.11 -13.43
CA ILE A 382 4.02 -39.49 -12.10
C ILE A 382 2.94 -39.98 -11.12
N PRO A 383 3.32 -40.51 -9.93
CA PRO A 383 2.35 -40.98 -8.95
C PRO A 383 1.63 -39.82 -8.24
N GLU A 384 0.39 -40.05 -7.82
CA GLU A 384 -0.34 -39.12 -6.94
C GLU A 384 0.33 -39.03 -5.55
N PRO A 385 0.41 -37.84 -4.94
CA PRO A 385 0.93 -37.69 -3.57
C PRO A 385 -0.02 -38.30 -2.54
N ILE A 386 0.56 -38.99 -1.55
CA ILE A 386 -0.17 -39.59 -0.42
C ILE A 386 -0.74 -38.53 0.54
N ASN A 387 -0.17 -37.31 0.54
CA ASN A 387 -0.73 -36.18 1.27
C ASN A 387 -0.40 -34.85 0.57
N VAL A 388 -1.27 -33.86 0.69
CA VAL A 388 -1.08 -32.50 0.16
C VAL A 388 -1.46 -31.49 1.25
N ILE A 389 -0.49 -30.70 1.69
CA ILE A 389 -0.63 -29.81 2.84
C ILE A 389 -0.35 -28.37 2.40
N GLU A 390 -1.28 -27.44 2.59
CA GLU A 390 -1.10 -26.01 2.30
C GLU A 390 -1.24 -25.13 3.56
N LYS A 391 -0.53 -23.99 3.59
CA LYS A 391 -0.71 -22.94 4.59
C LYS A 391 -0.60 -21.56 3.95
N ASP A 392 -1.74 -20.94 3.68
CA ASP A 392 -1.77 -19.54 3.26
C ASP A 392 -1.52 -18.60 4.43
N TRP A 393 -0.33 -18.00 4.47
CA TRP A 393 0.08 -17.08 5.52
C TRP A 393 -0.64 -15.73 5.47
N THR A 394 -1.23 -15.34 4.33
CA THR A 394 -2.01 -14.10 4.23
C THR A 394 -3.43 -14.24 4.79
N LYS A 395 -3.94 -15.47 4.90
CA LYS A 395 -5.22 -15.80 5.54
C LYS A 395 -5.10 -15.97 7.07
N ASP A 396 -3.90 -15.81 7.62
CA ASP A 396 -3.64 -15.84 9.07
C ASP A 396 -3.63 -14.41 9.64
N PRO A 397 -4.55 -14.04 10.54
CA PRO A 397 -4.68 -12.67 11.04
C PRO A 397 -3.46 -12.20 11.86
N TRP A 398 -2.66 -13.13 12.38
CA TRP A 398 -1.50 -12.87 13.22
C TRP A 398 -0.16 -13.03 12.48
N ALA A 399 -0.19 -13.22 11.15
CA ALA A 399 1.00 -13.20 10.29
C ALA A 399 0.85 -12.30 9.05
N GLN A 400 -0.34 -12.26 8.44
CA GLN A 400 -0.69 -11.43 7.27
C GLN A 400 0.21 -11.60 6.03
N GLY A 401 1.00 -12.67 5.96
CA GLY A 401 1.92 -12.98 4.85
C GLY A 401 3.35 -13.29 5.32
N GLY A 402 4.30 -13.17 4.39
CA GLY A 402 5.71 -13.48 4.66
C GLY A 402 6.63 -13.21 3.46
N PRO A 403 7.92 -13.53 3.58
CA PRO A 403 8.59 -14.04 4.79
C PRO A 403 8.76 -12.95 5.86
N GLY A 404 8.94 -11.68 5.47
CA GLY A 404 9.09 -10.53 6.35
C GLY A 404 8.31 -9.29 5.87
N PRO A 405 8.33 -8.19 6.62
CA PRO A 405 7.86 -6.89 6.14
C PRO A 405 8.80 -6.35 5.05
N VAL A 406 8.21 -5.75 4.03
CA VAL A 406 8.88 -5.09 2.90
C VAL A 406 8.58 -3.59 2.96
N TRP A 407 9.59 -2.77 2.70
CA TRP A 407 9.47 -1.31 2.64
C TRP A 407 9.57 -0.78 1.20
N ARG A 408 8.64 0.13 0.88
CA ARG A 408 8.56 0.89 -0.37
C ARG A 408 9.58 2.04 -0.41
N PRO A 409 9.81 2.66 -1.58
CA PRO A 409 10.62 3.86 -1.72
C PRO A 409 10.28 4.98 -0.73
N GLY A 410 11.29 5.77 -0.34
CA GLY A 410 11.17 6.89 0.61
C GLY A 410 11.01 6.46 2.07
N PHE A 411 11.61 5.33 2.46
CA PHE A 411 11.49 4.76 3.80
C PHE A 411 12.83 4.53 4.50
N LEU A 412 13.71 3.68 3.94
CA LEU A 412 14.87 3.14 4.64
C LEU A 412 15.99 4.19 4.82
N ALA A 413 16.12 5.14 3.89
CA ALA A 413 17.09 6.24 4.01
C ALA A 413 16.61 7.40 4.92
N GLY A 414 15.36 7.35 5.39
CA GLY A 414 14.76 8.37 6.28
C GLY A 414 14.84 8.01 7.77
N GLU A 415 14.41 8.93 8.64
CA GLU A 415 14.41 8.73 10.11
C GLU A 415 13.57 7.52 10.57
N SER A 416 12.62 7.04 9.75
CA SER A 416 11.85 5.82 10.04
C SER A 416 12.66 4.53 9.87
N GLY A 417 13.70 4.53 9.04
CA GLY A 417 14.66 3.42 8.90
C GLY A 417 15.58 3.27 10.11
N LYS A 418 15.94 4.38 10.77
CA LYS A 418 16.66 4.36 12.05
C LYS A 418 15.78 3.81 13.18
N ALA A 419 14.52 4.24 13.19
CA ALA A 419 13.53 3.86 14.21
C ALA A 419 13.09 2.39 14.22
N ILE A 420 13.62 1.51 13.37
CA ILE A 420 13.22 0.08 13.29
C ILE A 420 13.41 -0.62 14.64
N ALA A 421 14.61 -0.53 15.23
CA ALA A 421 14.93 -1.19 16.51
C ALA A 421 14.64 -0.32 17.74
N GLU A 422 14.53 1.01 17.59
CA GLU A 422 14.42 1.97 18.70
C GLU A 422 13.27 1.66 19.67
N PRO A 423 13.52 1.63 21.00
CA PRO A 423 12.49 1.57 22.02
C PRO A 423 11.62 2.83 22.08
N PHE A 424 10.41 2.70 22.63
CA PHE A 424 9.49 3.81 22.92
C PHE A 424 9.14 3.81 24.41
N GLY A 425 9.82 4.62 25.20
CA GLY A 425 9.66 4.64 26.66
C GLY A 425 10.05 3.30 27.27
N ASN A 426 9.09 2.63 27.92
CA ASN A 426 9.25 1.31 28.52
C ASN A 426 9.01 0.14 27.53
N ILE A 427 8.70 0.43 26.26
CA ILE A 427 8.38 -0.55 25.22
C ILE A 427 9.58 -0.78 24.32
N HIS A 428 10.14 -1.99 24.35
CA HIS A 428 11.20 -2.44 23.45
C HIS A 428 10.62 -3.27 22.31
N PHE A 429 11.20 -3.19 21.12
CA PHE A 429 10.72 -3.92 19.94
C PHE A 429 11.73 -5.01 19.55
N VAL A 430 11.26 -6.22 19.26
CA VAL A 430 12.04 -7.34 18.72
C VAL A 430 11.31 -7.91 17.50
N GLY A 431 12.05 -8.55 16.61
CA GLY A 431 11.53 -9.08 15.34
C GLY A 431 12.69 -9.25 14.37
N THR A 432 12.57 -10.15 13.41
CA THR A 432 13.67 -10.38 12.45
C THR A 432 13.96 -9.14 11.59
N GLU A 433 12.95 -8.30 11.36
CA GLU A 433 13.07 -6.94 10.81
C GLU A 433 14.06 -6.04 11.57
N THR A 434 14.18 -6.19 12.90
CA THR A 434 15.04 -5.37 13.76
C THR A 434 16.48 -5.88 13.86
N SER A 435 16.88 -6.87 13.05
CA SER A 435 18.23 -7.44 13.08
C SER A 435 19.22 -6.71 12.18
N SER A 436 20.48 -6.62 12.64
CA SER A 436 21.63 -6.18 11.82
C SER A 436 22.11 -7.26 10.84
N VAL A 437 21.83 -8.54 11.12
CA VAL A 437 22.28 -9.70 10.33
C VAL A 437 21.13 -10.68 10.17
N TRP A 438 20.98 -11.29 8.99
CA TRP A 438 19.90 -12.23 8.63
C TRP A 438 18.49 -11.70 8.88
N ARG A 439 18.28 -10.42 8.56
CA ARG A 439 16.95 -9.76 8.52
C ARG A 439 15.98 -10.56 7.63
N GLY A 440 14.83 -10.92 8.18
CA GLY A 440 13.81 -11.75 7.50
C GLY A 440 13.87 -13.24 7.88
N TYR A 441 15.01 -13.73 8.38
CA TYR A 441 15.25 -15.15 8.65
C TYR A 441 15.16 -15.49 10.15
N MET A 442 15.21 -16.78 10.48
CA MET A 442 15.19 -17.27 11.87
C MET A 442 16.40 -16.81 12.68
N ASP A 443 17.59 -16.73 12.07
CA ASP A 443 18.79 -16.24 12.76
C ASP A 443 18.65 -14.77 13.20
N GLY A 444 18.12 -13.91 12.31
CA GLY A 444 17.77 -12.53 12.66
C GLY A 444 16.69 -12.45 13.75
N ALA A 445 15.75 -13.39 13.78
CA ALA A 445 14.78 -13.48 14.88
C ALA A 445 15.48 -13.77 16.22
N VAL A 446 16.38 -14.78 16.27
CA VAL A 446 17.16 -15.10 17.47
C VAL A 446 18.02 -13.91 17.92
N ARG A 447 18.78 -13.28 17.01
CA ARG A 447 19.60 -12.08 17.29
C ARG A 447 18.77 -10.93 17.85
N SER A 448 17.63 -10.62 17.21
CA SER A 448 16.75 -9.54 17.65
C SER A 448 16.22 -9.74 19.07
N GLY A 449 15.93 -11.00 19.43
CA GLY A 449 15.45 -11.40 20.76
C GLY A 449 16.53 -11.34 21.83
N ILE A 450 17.76 -11.79 21.52
CA ILE A 450 18.93 -11.65 22.42
C ILE A 450 19.12 -10.19 22.82
N ARG A 451 19.28 -9.30 21.83
CA ARG A 451 19.50 -7.86 22.06
C ARG A 451 18.34 -7.22 22.82
N GLY A 452 17.08 -7.46 22.44
CA GLY A 452 15.93 -6.85 23.12
C GLY A 452 15.72 -7.33 24.56
N GLY A 453 16.03 -8.60 24.84
CA GLY A 453 16.05 -9.11 26.22
C GLY A 453 17.15 -8.46 27.06
N GLN A 454 18.35 -8.33 26.52
CA GLN A 454 19.49 -7.69 27.19
C GLN A 454 19.28 -6.18 27.42
N GLU A 455 18.66 -5.48 26.48
CA GLU A 455 18.21 -4.09 26.66
C GLU A 455 17.25 -3.97 27.86
N VAL A 456 16.22 -4.83 27.92
CA VAL A 456 15.23 -4.80 29.00
C VAL A 456 15.87 -5.08 30.35
N VAL A 457 16.68 -6.14 30.48
CA VAL A 457 17.41 -6.46 31.72
C VAL A 457 18.28 -5.27 32.15
N THR A 458 19.10 -4.73 31.25
CA THR A 458 19.94 -3.54 31.51
C THR A 458 19.11 -2.31 31.93
N SER A 459 17.89 -2.15 31.39
CA SER A 459 17.01 -1.03 31.73
C SER A 459 16.36 -1.19 33.11
N LEU A 460 16.12 -2.42 33.58
CA LEU A 460 15.60 -2.72 34.91
C LEU A 460 16.68 -2.44 35.96
N ASP A 461 17.91 -2.94 35.75
CA ASP A 461 19.05 -2.72 36.65
C ASP A 461 19.32 -1.24 36.90
N LYS A 462 19.22 -0.40 35.87
CA LYS A 462 19.33 1.07 35.99
C LYS A 462 18.23 1.69 36.85
N THR A 463 17.03 1.11 36.87
CA THR A 463 15.90 1.59 37.70
C THR A 463 16.13 1.25 39.17
N PHE A 464 16.58 0.02 39.48
CA PHE A 464 16.89 -0.39 40.85
C PHE A 464 18.19 0.23 41.39
N GLY A 465 19.18 0.49 40.53
CA GLY A 465 20.41 1.20 40.90
C GLY A 465 20.19 2.65 41.33
N SER A 466 19.11 3.29 40.87
CA SER A 466 18.78 4.68 41.24
C SER A 466 18.11 4.81 42.61
N THR A 467 17.66 3.71 43.25
CA THR A 467 16.86 3.76 44.49
C THR A 467 17.68 3.61 45.78
N THR A 468 19.01 3.46 45.70
CA THR A 468 19.87 3.07 46.83
C THR A 468 20.99 4.07 47.18
N ARG A 469 20.83 5.35 46.81
CA ARG A 469 21.73 6.44 47.26
C ARG A 469 20.96 7.69 47.72
N GLY A 470 20.53 7.67 48.98
CA GLY A 470 20.14 8.85 49.76
C GLY A 470 20.72 8.73 51.17
N ALA A 471 21.15 9.86 51.74
CA ALA A 471 21.90 9.99 53.00
C ALA A 471 23.28 9.29 53.03
N ASP A 472 24.34 10.03 52.74
CA ASP A 472 25.05 10.71 53.85
C ASP A 472 25.78 11.97 53.32
N GLU A 473 26.08 12.92 54.21
CA GLU A 473 26.69 14.22 53.88
C GLU A 473 28.21 14.23 54.08
N THR A 474 28.97 15.00 53.28
CA THR A 474 29.80 16.15 53.76
C THR A 474 30.71 16.78 52.69
N ASP A 475 30.91 18.10 52.85
CA ASP A 475 31.87 19.06 52.28
C ASP A 475 33.02 18.64 51.33
N GLY A 476 33.26 19.47 50.30
CA GLY A 476 34.35 19.30 49.32
C GLY A 476 34.67 20.51 48.43
N ASN A 477 34.68 21.73 48.99
CA ASN A 477 34.91 23.01 48.29
C ASN A 477 36.23 23.09 47.48
N HIS A 478 36.19 23.53 46.20
CA HIS A 478 37.17 24.51 45.66
C HIS A 478 36.77 25.24 44.36
N ASN A 479 37.34 26.44 44.17
CA ASN A 479 37.12 27.38 43.07
C ASN A 479 38.12 27.22 41.91
N SER A 480 37.70 27.57 40.69
CA SER A 480 38.47 28.48 39.80
C SER A 480 37.63 29.08 38.65
N SER A 481 37.42 30.40 38.67
CA SER A 481 37.07 31.23 37.50
C SER A 481 38.35 31.55 36.68
N VAL A 482 38.40 32.18 35.49
CA VAL A 482 37.61 33.19 34.72
C VAL A 482 37.81 32.82 33.21
N GLY A 483 36.98 33.05 32.17
CA GLY A 483 36.15 34.20 31.74
C GLY A 483 37.00 35.22 30.91
N PRO A 484 36.44 36.19 30.15
CA PRO A 484 35.11 36.34 29.49
C PRO A 484 35.28 36.45 27.93
N TYR A 485 34.29 36.64 27.02
CA TYR A 485 33.28 37.71 26.86
C TYR A 485 32.10 37.25 25.97
N MET A 486 30.85 37.51 26.44
CA MET A 486 29.76 38.33 25.83
C MET A 486 29.43 38.25 24.31
N GLN A 487 28.20 38.46 23.81
CA GLN A 487 26.84 38.69 24.36
C GLN A 487 25.83 38.44 23.20
N GLY A 488 24.52 38.21 23.39
CA GLY A 488 23.75 38.06 24.63
C GLY A 488 22.25 37.76 24.39
N ASN A 489 21.52 37.66 25.50
CA ASN A 489 20.13 38.12 25.76
C ASN A 489 18.94 37.51 24.98
N GLN A 490 18.05 36.74 25.65
CA GLN A 490 16.87 37.16 26.48
C GLN A 490 15.65 37.58 25.62
N ASP A 491 14.38 37.27 25.90
CA ASP A 491 13.65 36.42 26.89
C ASP A 491 12.21 36.18 26.32
N GLY A 492 11.25 35.42 26.87
CA GLY A 492 11.10 34.64 28.12
C GLY A 492 9.60 34.35 28.39
N LEU A 493 9.25 33.57 29.44
CA LEU A 493 7.88 33.15 29.88
C LEU A 493 7.15 32.19 28.90
N ARG A 494 6.42 31.09 29.24
CA ARG A 494 5.73 30.51 30.43
C ARG A 494 4.30 30.99 30.77
N LEU A 495 3.32 30.08 30.56
CA LEU A 495 2.22 29.62 31.47
C LEU A 495 1.18 30.66 31.99
N HIS A 496 -0.08 30.39 32.34
CA HIS A 496 -1.01 29.21 32.34
C HIS A 496 -2.34 29.62 31.61
N GLU A 497 -3.55 29.01 31.64
CA GLU A 497 -4.16 27.87 32.38
C GLU A 497 -5.31 27.18 31.56
N CYS A 498 -6.48 26.89 32.16
CA CYS A 498 -7.64 26.21 31.56
C CYS A 498 -8.97 26.96 31.83
N ILE A 499 -10.08 26.56 31.17
CA ILE A 499 -11.47 26.39 31.74
C ILE A 499 -12.47 25.94 30.64
N SER A 500 -13.57 25.29 31.03
CA SER A 500 -14.72 24.82 30.20
C SER A 500 -15.99 24.75 31.10
N PRO A 501 -17.24 24.45 30.63
CA PRO A 501 -17.77 24.21 29.27
C PRO A 501 -18.79 25.34 28.89
N PRO A 502 -20.16 25.28 28.74
CA PRO A 502 -21.15 24.20 28.42
C PRO A 502 -22.34 24.51 27.45
N LEU A 503 -22.85 23.44 26.79
CA LEU A 503 -24.26 23.10 26.46
C LEU A 503 -25.18 23.91 25.48
N LEU A 504 -25.82 23.10 24.59
CA LEU A 504 -27.23 23.11 24.09
C LEU A 504 -27.78 24.12 23.03
N ASN A 505 -28.13 23.55 21.85
CA ASN A 505 -29.39 23.67 21.06
C ASN A 505 -29.96 25.05 20.59
N PRO A 506 -30.84 25.10 19.56
CA PRO A 506 -31.12 24.17 18.44
C PRO A 506 -31.10 24.87 17.05
N LEU A 507 -31.47 24.15 15.98
CA LEU A 507 -31.79 24.72 14.66
C LEU A 507 -33.03 25.63 14.68
N PRO A 508 -33.06 26.66 13.82
CA PRO A 508 -34.26 26.98 13.05
C PRO A 508 -34.00 27.06 11.54
N LYS A 509 -35.03 26.69 10.74
CA LYS A 509 -35.14 27.01 9.30
C LYS A 509 -35.73 28.42 9.12
N VAL A 510 -35.60 29.02 7.93
CA VAL A 510 -36.71 29.52 7.06
C VAL A 510 -36.29 30.70 6.16
N ALA A 511 -36.72 30.62 4.88
CA ALA A 511 -36.92 31.67 3.87
C ALA A 511 -35.76 32.56 3.38
N ALA A 512 -35.69 32.68 2.05
CA ALA A 512 -35.21 33.87 1.37
C ALA A 512 -36.33 34.93 1.31
N MET A 513 -35.98 36.21 1.23
CA MET A 513 -36.62 37.15 0.29
C MET A 513 -35.89 38.49 0.17
N THR A 514 -35.91 39.02 -1.06
CA THR A 514 -35.79 40.44 -1.46
C THR A 514 -34.57 41.25 -1.05
N THR A 515 -33.86 41.72 -2.07
CA THR A 515 -32.95 42.87 -2.03
C THR A 515 -33.66 44.18 -1.69
N GLN A 516 -32.98 45.07 -0.97
CA GLN A 516 -33.13 46.52 -1.14
C GLN A 516 -31.75 47.18 -1.15
N SER A 517 -31.45 47.85 -2.24
CA SER A 517 -30.25 48.68 -2.41
C SER A 517 -30.44 50.07 -1.79
N SER A 518 -29.48 50.52 -0.99
CA SER A 518 -29.31 51.94 -0.67
C SER A 518 -27.84 52.31 -0.71
N GLU A 519 -27.52 53.37 -1.45
CA GLU A 519 -26.16 53.78 -1.82
C GLU A 519 -25.30 54.21 -0.61
N LEU A 520 -23.97 54.08 -0.74
CA LEU A 520 -23.04 54.94 -0.02
C LEU A 520 -21.77 55.18 -0.86
N ASN A 521 -21.73 56.33 -1.54
CA ASN A 521 -20.54 56.83 -2.24
C ASN A 521 -19.44 57.21 -1.23
N GLY A 522 -18.18 56.81 -1.48
CA GLY A 522 -17.07 57.06 -0.54
C GLY A 522 -15.69 56.62 -1.01
N VAL A 523 -15.27 56.99 -2.22
CA VAL A 523 -13.97 56.57 -2.78
C VAL A 523 -12.79 57.34 -2.19
N THR A 524 -11.83 56.63 -1.57
CA THR A 524 -10.42 57.06 -1.49
C THR A 524 -9.45 55.87 -1.61
N ASN A 525 -8.87 55.71 -2.81
CA ASN A 525 -7.62 55.01 -3.15
C ASN A 525 -7.18 53.78 -2.32
N SER A 526 -7.55 52.60 -2.82
CA SER A 526 -6.51 51.64 -3.27
C SER A 526 -6.97 51.02 -4.59
N SER A 527 -6.09 50.95 -5.59
CA SER A 527 -6.42 50.57 -6.97
C SER A 527 -5.98 49.14 -7.31
N SER A 528 -6.77 48.45 -8.13
CA SER A 528 -6.52 47.10 -8.67
C SER A 528 -6.54 45.92 -7.67
N VAL A 529 -7.65 45.76 -6.95
CA VAL A 529 -8.01 44.51 -6.22
C VAL A 529 -9.10 43.70 -6.96
N TRP A 530 -9.79 44.32 -7.92
CA TRP A 530 -10.67 43.63 -8.86
C TRP A 530 -9.83 42.88 -9.90
N GLY A 531 -10.23 41.64 -10.22
CA GLY A 531 -9.73 40.95 -11.41
C GLY A 531 -10.06 41.75 -12.67
N ASP A 532 -9.21 41.66 -13.69
CA ASP A 532 -9.36 42.46 -14.90
C ASP A 532 -10.57 41.97 -15.70
N PHE A 533 -11.49 42.89 -15.99
CA PHE A 533 -12.62 42.63 -16.88
C PHE A 533 -12.10 42.50 -18.32
N VAL A 534 -12.63 41.54 -19.08
CA VAL A 534 -12.13 41.26 -20.43
C VAL A 534 -12.72 42.23 -21.44
N ASP A 535 -11.94 43.25 -21.79
CA ASP A 535 -12.15 44.05 -23.00
C ASP A 535 -11.85 43.17 -24.24
N SER A 536 -12.61 43.35 -25.32
CA SER A 536 -12.92 42.34 -26.36
C SER A 536 -11.80 41.90 -27.34
N ASP A 537 -10.53 42.06 -26.98
CA ASP A 537 -9.42 42.10 -27.96
C ASP A 537 -8.38 40.96 -27.76
N GLY A 538 -8.82 39.71 -27.96
CA GLY A 538 -7.93 38.65 -28.50
C GLY A 538 -7.29 37.64 -27.55
N GLU A 539 -7.78 37.47 -26.33
CA GLU A 539 -7.56 36.23 -25.54
C GLU A 539 -8.79 35.30 -25.63
N CYS A 540 -8.78 34.17 -24.92
CA CYS A 540 -9.90 33.21 -24.94
C CYS A 540 -11.14 33.83 -24.26
N ASP A 541 -12.27 33.87 -24.95
CA ASP A 541 -13.49 34.48 -24.41
C ASP A 541 -13.95 33.75 -23.12
N VAL A 542 -14.25 34.53 -22.08
CA VAL A 542 -14.64 34.01 -20.76
C VAL A 542 -15.89 33.13 -20.87
N GLU A 543 -16.77 33.41 -21.82
CA GLU A 543 -17.99 32.66 -22.10
C GLU A 543 -17.72 31.23 -22.62
N ASP A 544 -16.63 31.02 -23.37
CA ASP A 544 -16.21 29.70 -23.87
C ASP A 544 -15.48 28.86 -22.79
N ALA A 545 -14.90 29.52 -21.78
CA ALA A 545 -14.08 28.90 -20.73
C ALA A 545 -14.79 28.69 -19.38
N CYS A 546 -16.05 29.13 -19.23
CA CYS A 546 -16.84 29.03 -18.01
C CYS A 546 -17.99 28.02 -18.11
N GLU A 547 -18.70 27.80 -17.01
CA GLU A 547 -20.03 27.20 -17.08
C GLU A 547 -21.00 28.07 -17.90
N PRO A 548 -21.97 27.48 -18.62
CA PRO A 548 -22.93 28.22 -19.42
C PRO A 548 -23.70 29.27 -18.61
N ILE A 549 -23.76 30.50 -19.13
CA ILE A 549 -24.31 31.67 -18.44
C ILE A 549 -25.79 31.51 -18.04
N ASN A 550 -26.56 30.75 -18.82
CA ASN A 550 -27.95 30.38 -18.53
C ASN A 550 -28.12 29.42 -17.34
N ARG A 551 -27.05 29.07 -16.62
CA ARG A 551 -27.16 28.27 -15.39
C ARG A 551 -27.18 29.11 -14.11
N TYR A 552 -27.28 30.43 -14.21
CA TYR A 552 -27.42 31.36 -13.08
C TYR A 552 -28.88 31.79 -12.78
N GLU A 553 -29.86 31.07 -13.35
CA GLU A 553 -31.29 31.15 -13.02
C GLU A 553 -31.58 30.82 -11.54
N GLU A 554 -32.73 31.26 -11.00
CA GLU A 554 -33.12 31.00 -9.61
C GLU A 554 -33.28 29.50 -9.33
N GLY A 555 -32.48 28.99 -8.38
CA GLY A 555 -32.42 27.57 -8.01
C GLY A 555 -31.25 26.78 -8.61
N LEU A 556 -30.62 27.29 -9.68
CA LEU A 556 -29.41 26.69 -10.25
C LEU A 556 -28.14 27.22 -9.56
N TYR A 557 -27.16 27.77 -10.28
CA TYR A 557 -25.95 28.28 -9.65
C TYR A 557 -26.21 29.60 -8.92
N LEU A 558 -25.67 29.70 -7.70
CA LEU A 558 -25.61 30.95 -6.96
C LEU A 558 -24.66 31.93 -7.68
N PRO A 559 -25.12 33.12 -8.14
CA PRO A 559 -24.24 34.16 -8.65
C PRO A 559 -23.26 34.59 -7.55
N ILE A 560 -21.97 34.81 -7.87
CA ILE A 560 -20.94 35.13 -6.87
C ILE A 560 -20.02 36.22 -7.41
N CYS A 561 -19.58 37.14 -6.56
CA CYS A 561 -18.51 38.10 -6.87
C CYS A 561 -17.18 37.68 -6.22
N ILE A 562 -16.05 37.99 -6.88
CA ILE A 562 -14.75 37.97 -6.22
C ILE A 562 -14.76 38.99 -5.05
N CYS A 563 -14.12 38.63 -3.93
CA CYS A 563 -14.21 39.30 -2.63
C CYS A 563 -15.57 39.24 -1.90
N GLU A 564 -16.61 38.57 -2.41
CA GLU A 564 -17.86 38.33 -1.65
C GLU A 564 -17.57 37.51 -0.37
N VAL A 565 -18.24 37.85 0.74
CA VAL A 565 -18.08 37.18 2.04
C VAL A 565 -19.27 36.27 2.33
N ILE A 566 -19.12 34.99 2.00
CA ILE A 566 -20.18 33.99 2.18
C ILE A 566 -20.25 33.57 3.65
N ALA A 567 -21.49 33.47 4.15
CA ALA A 567 -21.84 33.11 5.54
C ALA A 567 -21.11 33.96 6.62
N GLY A 568 -20.71 35.19 6.29
CA GLY A 568 -19.97 36.08 7.19
C GLY A 568 -18.53 35.64 7.50
N ARG A 569 -18.01 34.61 6.82
CA ARG A 569 -16.77 33.92 7.23
C ARG A 569 -15.80 33.62 6.10
N TYR A 570 -16.29 33.31 4.90
CA TYR A 570 -15.46 32.86 3.78
C TYR A 570 -15.41 33.95 2.71
N ARG A 571 -14.27 34.64 2.59
CA ARG A 571 -14.05 35.62 1.51
C ARG A 571 -13.63 34.88 0.24
N ILE A 572 -14.37 35.02 -0.86
CA ILE A 572 -14.03 34.44 -2.17
C ILE A 572 -12.80 35.15 -2.76
N GLU A 573 -11.84 34.41 -3.29
CA GLU A 573 -10.57 34.96 -3.83
C GLU A 573 -10.26 34.51 -5.26
N HIS A 574 -10.59 33.27 -5.64
CA HIS A 574 -10.51 32.82 -7.03
C HIS A 574 -11.50 31.67 -7.29
N LYS A 575 -11.84 31.41 -8.55
CA LYS A 575 -12.53 30.18 -8.96
C LYS A 575 -11.52 29.06 -9.22
N LEU A 576 -11.84 27.86 -8.74
CA LEU A 576 -11.06 26.63 -8.95
C LEU A 576 -11.66 25.75 -10.07
N GLY A 577 -12.96 25.86 -10.32
CA GLY A 577 -13.64 25.17 -11.41
C GLY A 577 -15.15 25.08 -11.21
N HIS A 578 -15.82 24.27 -12.05
CA HIS A 578 -17.23 23.96 -11.95
C HIS A 578 -17.50 22.51 -12.38
N GLY A 579 -18.68 22.01 -12.03
CA GLY A 579 -19.19 20.70 -12.45
C GLY A 579 -20.73 20.71 -12.43
N GLY A 580 -21.37 19.67 -12.99
CA GLY A 580 -22.78 19.69 -13.38
C GLY A 580 -23.82 20.14 -12.33
N PHE A 581 -23.49 20.14 -11.04
CA PHE A 581 -24.35 20.56 -9.93
C PHE A 581 -23.67 21.51 -8.93
N SER A 582 -22.47 22.05 -9.21
CA SER A 582 -21.75 22.94 -8.29
C SER A 582 -20.64 23.78 -8.93
N THR A 583 -20.42 25.00 -8.44
CA THR A 583 -19.17 25.76 -8.65
C THR A 583 -18.20 25.54 -7.48
N VAL A 584 -16.89 25.68 -7.71
CA VAL A 584 -15.83 25.46 -6.70
C VAL A 584 -14.90 26.66 -6.67
N TRP A 585 -14.70 27.23 -5.48
CA TRP A 585 -13.98 28.48 -5.27
C TRP A 585 -12.87 28.32 -4.23
N MET A 586 -11.77 29.04 -4.42
CA MET A 586 -10.79 29.30 -3.38
C MET A 586 -11.31 30.45 -2.52
N ALA A 587 -11.35 30.24 -1.20
CA ALA A 587 -11.81 31.22 -0.24
C ALA A 587 -10.93 31.26 1.00
N TYR A 588 -10.77 32.43 1.61
CA TYR A 588 -10.06 32.60 2.87
C TYR A 588 -11.03 32.46 4.05
N ASP A 589 -10.80 31.48 4.92
CA ASP A 589 -11.55 31.25 6.16
C ASP A 589 -11.09 32.26 7.21
N MET A 590 -11.78 33.41 7.28
CA MET A 590 -11.40 34.54 8.14
C MET A 590 -11.36 34.19 9.64
N HIS A 591 -12.01 33.11 10.06
CA HIS A 591 -11.99 32.62 11.45
C HIS A 591 -10.83 31.66 11.74
N LYS A 592 -10.27 31.01 10.72
CA LYS A 592 -9.14 30.06 10.87
C LYS A 592 -7.82 30.57 10.29
N GLY A 593 -7.82 31.72 9.63
CA GLY A 593 -6.62 32.37 9.10
C GLY A 593 -5.94 31.59 7.97
N LYS A 594 -6.72 30.87 7.16
CA LYS A 594 -6.18 30.00 6.10
C LYS A 594 -7.11 29.88 4.89
N ASP A 595 -6.53 29.49 3.76
CA ASP A 595 -7.25 29.17 2.54
C ASP A 595 -7.99 27.81 2.63
N VAL A 596 -9.14 27.74 1.94
CA VAL A 596 -9.98 26.56 1.79
C VAL A 596 -10.60 26.52 0.38
N ALA A 597 -10.95 25.32 -0.09
CA ALA A 597 -11.86 25.16 -1.20
C ALA A 597 -13.32 25.17 -0.69
N LEU A 598 -14.17 25.98 -1.31
CA LEU A 598 -15.60 26.10 -1.02
C LEU A 598 -16.39 25.61 -2.25
N LYS A 599 -16.99 24.43 -2.14
CA LYS A 599 -17.89 23.87 -3.15
C LYS A 599 -19.31 24.35 -2.86
N ILE A 600 -19.94 24.97 -3.85
CA ILE A 600 -21.24 25.64 -3.74
C ILE A 600 -22.20 24.92 -4.67
N MET A 601 -23.13 24.19 -4.07
CA MET A 601 -24.11 23.37 -4.78
C MET A 601 -25.21 24.23 -5.42
N THR A 602 -25.79 23.71 -6.49
CA THR A 602 -27.11 24.10 -6.98
C THR A 602 -28.18 23.82 -5.91
N ALA A 603 -29.25 24.63 -5.88
CA ALA A 603 -30.35 24.50 -4.92
C ALA A 603 -31.51 23.64 -5.44
N ASP A 604 -31.36 23.04 -6.62
CA ASP A 604 -32.34 22.18 -7.26
C ASP A 604 -32.34 20.75 -6.67
N PRO A 605 -33.35 19.91 -6.96
CA PRO A 605 -33.39 18.54 -6.49
C PRO A 605 -32.24 17.65 -6.99
N GLY A 606 -31.55 18.01 -8.08
CA GLY A 606 -30.28 17.43 -8.49
C GLY A 606 -29.17 17.75 -7.49
N GLY A 607 -28.90 19.02 -7.24
CA GLY A 607 -27.94 19.50 -6.23
C GLY A 607 -28.18 18.94 -4.83
N GLU A 608 -29.44 18.88 -4.36
CA GLU A 608 -29.77 18.31 -3.04
C GLU A 608 -29.48 16.79 -2.97
N ARG A 609 -29.84 16.02 -4.00
CA ARG A 609 -29.53 14.57 -4.05
C ARG A 609 -28.03 14.31 -4.13
N GLU A 610 -27.29 15.15 -4.85
CA GLU A 610 -25.83 15.05 -4.97
C GLU A 610 -25.13 15.44 -3.67
N PHE A 611 -25.62 16.45 -2.95
CA PHE A 611 -25.16 16.79 -1.61
C PHE A 611 -25.42 15.66 -0.59
N LEU A 612 -26.62 15.07 -0.60
CA LEU A 612 -26.94 13.95 0.29
C LEU A 612 -26.06 12.72 0.01
N ARG A 613 -25.85 12.38 -1.26
CA ARG A 613 -24.93 11.30 -1.67
C ARG A 613 -23.49 11.56 -1.25
N GLN A 614 -22.97 12.78 -1.41
CA GLN A 614 -21.60 13.09 -0.97
C GLN A 614 -21.45 12.93 0.56
N ASN A 615 -22.45 13.29 1.37
CA ASN A 615 -22.42 13.05 2.81
C ASN A 615 -22.48 11.55 3.17
N GLU A 616 -23.22 10.74 2.40
CA GLU A 616 -23.27 9.28 2.57
C GLU A 616 -21.93 8.62 2.17
N ILE A 617 -21.38 8.99 1.01
CA ILE A 617 -20.07 8.55 0.49
C ILE A 617 -18.95 8.86 1.50
N ILE A 618 -18.94 10.06 2.10
CA ILE A 618 -17.95 10.47 3.12
C ILE A 618 -17.86 9.50 4.32
N SER A 619 -18.88 8.66 4.57
CA SER A 619 -18.90 7.70 5.68
C SER A 619 -18.25 6.32 5.40
N TYR A 620 -17.78 6.03 4.17
CA TYR A 620 -17.39 4.66 3.75
C TYR A 620 -16.02 4.52 3.01
N LEU A 621 -15.08 5.46 3.14
CA LEU A 621 -14.01 5.67 2.16
C LEU A 621 -12.75 4.79 2.21
N ASN A 622 -12.24 4.40 1.03
CA ASN A 622 -10.85 4.01 0.75
C ASN A 622 -10.43 4.28 -0.72
N SER A 623 -9.36 3.65 -1.23
CA SER A 623 -8.41 4.23 -2.18
C SER A 623 -8.62 3.91 -3.68
N ALA A 624 -9.73 4.33 -4.30
CA ALA A 624 -9.96 4.15 -5.75
C ALA A 624 -10.37 5.41 -6.55
N ASN A 625 -10.39 6.60 -5.92
CA ASN A 625 -11.35 7.65 -6.25
C ASN A 625 -10.83 9.12 -6.16
N VAL A 626 -9.69 9.41 -6.79
CA VAL A 626 -8.75 10.56 -6.57
C VAL A 626 -9.34 12.00 -6.51
N MET A 627 -8.90 12.78 -5.50
CA MET A 627 -8.93 14.25 -5.39
C MET A 627 -7.59 14.79 -4.85
N PHE A 628 -7.15 15.97 -5.30
CA PHE A 628 -5.86 16.58 -4.95
C PHE A 628 -5.95 17.64 -3.83
N GLY A 629 -4.94 17.72 -2.96
CA GLY A 629 -4.83 18.77 -1.94
C GLY A 629 -4.24 20.08 -2.47
N LEU A 630 -4.64 21.23 -1.90
CA LEU A 630 -4.09 22.57 -2.22
C LEU A 630 -3.04 22.97 -1.19
N SER A 631 -1.81 23.33 -1.58
CA SER A 631 -0.87 23.96 -0.65
C SER A 631 -1.46 25.26 -0.08
N SER A 632 -1.31 25.49 1.22
CA SER A 632 -1.54 26.82 1.77
C SER A 632 -0.45 27.77 1.25
N PHE A 633 -0.83 29.00 0.89
CA PHE A 633 0.13 30.07 0.69
C PHE A 633 0.89 30.35 2.00
N GLU A 634 2.01 31.08 1.93
CA GLU A 634 2.73 31.53 3.11
C GLU A 634 1.78 32.29 4.07
N THR A 635 1.93 32.07 5.38
CA THR A 635 0.98 32.57 6.38
C THR A 635 1.02 34.10 6.44
N GLY A 636 -0.02 34.74 5.87
CA GLY A 636 -0.10 36.19 5.73
C GLY A 636 0.13 36.72 4.31
N ALA A 637 0.33 35.85 3.32
CA ALA A 637 0.41 36.23 1.91
C ALA A 637 -0.85 37.02 1.47
N ASP A 638 -0.62 38.19 0.87
CA ASP A 638 -1.70 39.07 0.42
C ASP A 638 -2.28 38.63 -0.94
N LEU A 639 -3.44 39.19 -1.28
CA LEU A 639 -4.13 38.83 -2.53
C LEU A 639 -3.31 39.22 -3.77
N THR A 640 -2.48 40.27 -3.69
CA THR A 640 -1.55 40.68 -4.76
C THR A 640 -0.55 39.56 -5.05
N THR A 641 0.05 38.99 -4.00
CA THR A 641 1.00 37.87 -4.09
C THR A 641 0.32 36.62 -4.65
N LYS A 642 -0.90 36.31 -4.21
CA LYS A 642 -1.69 35.18 -4.75
C LYS A 642 -1.95 35.33 -6.25
N TYR A 643 -2.32 36.53 -6.73
CA TYR A 643 -2.52 36.79 -8.16
C TYR A 643 -1.22 36.82 -8.99
N GLN A 644 -0.05 37.03 -8.38
CA GLN A 644 1.23 36.87 -9.08
C GLN A 644 1.57 35.40 -9.35
N ILE A 645 1.14 34.49 -8.47
CA ILE A 645 1.37 33.03 -8.57
C ILE A 645 0.31 32.35 -9.45
N LEU A 646 -0.97 32.65 -9.22
CA LEU A 646 -2.08 32.02 -9.93
C LEU A 646 -2.41 32.68 -11.28
N GLY A 647 -1.93 33.90 -11.51
CA GLY A 647 -2.53 34.82 -12.46
C GLY A 647 -3.71 35.59 -11.84
N ARG A 648 -4.25 36.55 -12.60
CA ARG A 648 -5.46 37.28 -12.23
C ARG A 648 -6.70 36.59 -12.79
N PRO A 649 -7.81 36.54 -12.03
CA PRO A 649 -9.08 36.02 -12.55
C PRO A 649 -9.61 36.95 -13.65
N GLN A 650 -9.77 36.41 -14.86
CA GLN A 650 -10.57 37.01 -15.92
C GLN A 650 -12.05 36.81 -15.64
N LYS A 651 -12.85 37.84 -15.90
CA LYS A 651 -14.28 37.84 -15.60
C LYS A 651 -15.09 38.80 -16.47
N ILE A 652 -16.41 38.58 -16.49
CA ILE A 652 -17.43 39.52 -16.98
C ILE A 652 -18.54 39.67 -15.91
N GLU A 653 -19.25 40.80 -15.90
CA GLU A 653 -20.46 40.94 -15.07
C GLU A 653 -21.58 40.07 -15.66
N LEU A 654 -22.32 39.33 -14.84
CA LEU A 654 -23.52 38.63 -15.30
C LEU A 654 -24.58 39.68 -15.68
N PRO A 655 -25.09 39.69 -16.92
CA PRO A 655 -26.04 40.70 -17.34
C PRO A 655 -27.41 40.48 -16.67
N ARG A 656 -28.08 41.57 -16.32
CA ARG A 656 -29.30 41.57 -15.50
C ARG A 656 -30.59 41.25 -16.28
N ASP A 657 -30.51 40.74 -17.51
CA ASP A 657 -31.60 40.70 -18.48
C ASP A 657 -32.15 39.29 -18.78
N GLN A 658 -32.46 38.52 -17.73
CA GLN A 658 -33.88 38.45 -17.29
C GLN A 658 -34.13 37.50 -16.08
N GLU A 659 -33.24 36.56 -15.78
CA GLU A 659 -33.51 35.48 -14.79
C GLU A 659 -32.46 35.37 -13.65
N THR A 660 -31.44 36.23 -13.65
CA THR A 660 -30.45 36.35 -12.56
C THR A 660 -31.01 37.14 -11.37
N TRP A 661 -31.23 36.46 -10.24
CA TRP A 661 -31.92 37.00 -9.05
C TRP A 661 -31.05 37.85 -8.10
N LYS A 662 -29.73 37.84 -8.27
CA LYS A 662 -28.80 38.82 -7.67
C LYS A 662 -27.60 39.08 -8.59
N ASP A 663 -26.87 40.17 -8.31
CA ASP A 663 -25.60 40.47 -8.98
C ASP A 663 -24.54 39.38 -8.73
N GLY A 664 -23.71 39.14 -9.75
CA GLY A 664 -22.62 38.18 -9.72
C GLY A 664 -21.71 38.31 -10.95
N GLU A 665 -20.62 37.56 -10.95
CA GLU A 665 -19.57 37.61 -11.96
C GLU A 665 -19.42 36.23 -12.62
N LEU A 666 -19.35 36.17 -13.95
CA LEU A 666 -18.90 34.97 -14.66
C LEU A 666 -17.37 35.03 -14.68
N VAL A 667 -16.71 34.10 -13.98
CA VAL A 667 -15.26 34.11 -13.73
C VAL A 667 -14.61 32.87 -14.32
N ALA A 668 -13.50 33.02 -15.04
CA ALA A 668 -12.74 31.91 -15.60
C ALA A 668 -12.11 31.02 -14.49
N PRO A 669 -12.06 29.68 -14.66
CA PRO A 669 -11.25 28.80 -13.81
C PRO A 669 -9.76 29.15 -13.88
N MET A 670 -9.02 29.06 -12.77
CA MET A 670 -7.56 29.29 -12.80
C MET A 670 -6.83 28.15 -13.52
N THR A 671 -5.84 28.50 -14.34
CA THR A 671 -4.83 27.57 -14.87
C THR A 671 -3.47 27.92 -14.29
N PRO A 672 -2.88 27.10 -13.39
CA PRO A 672 -1.61 27.41 -12.75
C PRO A 672 -0.44 27.57 -13.74
N LYS A 673 0.36 28.63 -13.57
CA LYS A 673 1.53 28.94 -14.42
C LYS A 673 2.82 28.33 -13.85
N ASP A 674 2.76 27.02 -13.57
CA ASP A 674 3.73 26.22 -12.81
C ASP A 674 3.92 26.61 -11.34
N SER A 675 4.45 25.66 -10.55
CA SER A 675 4.84 25.79 -9.13
C SER A 675 3.76 26.11 -8.07
N PHE A 676 2.47 26.26 -8.44
CA PHE A 676 1.40 26.18 -7.44
C PHE A 676 1.29 24.73 -6.94
N VAL A 677 1.68 24.49 -5.69
CA VAL A 677 1.85 23.14 -5.16
C VAL A 677 0.49 22.49 -4.88
N VAL A 678 0.04 21.67 -5.81
CA VAL A 678 -0.78 20.51 -5.47
C VAL A 678 0.00 19.71 -4.41
N GLN A 679 -0.60 19.49 -3.24
CA GLN A 679 0.05 18.71 -2.18
C GLN A 679 0.29 17.27 -2.66
N ASP A 680 1.38 16.66 -2.18
CA ASP A 680 1.74 15.25 -2.40
C ASP A 680 0.72 14.22 -1.83
N THR A 681 -0.49 14.67 -1.46
CA THR A 681 -1.53 13.88 -0.81
C THR A 681 -2.83 13.91 -1.62
N ILE A 682 -3.39 12.71 -1.80
CA ILE A 682 -4.59 12.44 -2.59
C ILE A 682 -5.68 11.81 -1.69
N THR A 683 -6.92 12.27 -1.82
CA THR A 683 -8.10 11.88 -1.02
C THR A 683 -9.17 11.23 -1.91
N LEU A 684 -9.91 10.20 -1.46
CA LEU A 684 -10.63 9.31 -2.40
C LEU A 684 -12.09 8.95 -1.98
N GLY A 685 -13.14 9.31 -2.75
CA GLY A 685 -14.54 8.81 -2.59
C GLY A 685 -15.36 8.32 -3.83
N ASP A 686 -16.07 7.20 -3.67
CA ASP A 686 -16.52 6.20 -4.70
C ASP A 686 -17.79 6.48 -5.53
N PHE A 687 -17.90 5.80 -6.69
CA PHE A 687 -19.07 5.72 -7.58
C PHE A 687 -19.43 4.27 -8.01
N GLY A 688 -20.08 3.49 -7.13
CA GLY A 688 -21.20 2.64 -7.52
C GLY A 688 -20.96 1.16 -7.84
N LEU A 689 -21.11 0.32 -6.80
CA LEU A 689 -21.62 -1.07 -6.83
C LEU A 689 -21.10 -2.02 -7.94
N ALA A 690 -20.02 -2.74 -7.65
CA ALA A 690 -19.67 -3.96 -8.38
C ALA A 690 -20.63 -5.13 -8.03
N ILE A 691 -21.09 -5.86 -9.04
CA ILE A 691 -22.11 -6.93 -8.93
C ILE A 691 -21.60 -8.28 -9.44
N ARG A 692 -22.16 -9.39 -8.93
CA ARG A 692 -21.74 -10.74 -9.31
C ARG A 692 -22.43 -11.19 -10.59
N SER A 693 -21.70 -11.81 -11.52
CA SER A 693 -22.29 -12.36 -12.76
C SER A 693 -23.47 -13.30 -12.43
N GLY A 694 -24.59 -13.14 -13.15
CA GLY A 694 -25.85 -13.85 -12.89
C GLY A 694 -26.72 -13.24 -11.79
N THR A 695 -26.33 -12.13 -11.16
CA THR A 695 -27.24 -11.36 -10.28
C THR A 695 -28.19 -10.54 -11.14
N GLU A 696 -29.50 -10.69 -10.94
CA GLU A 696 -30.50 -9.79 -11.52
C GLU A 696 -30.53 -8.50 -10.70
N VAL A 697 -30.36 -7.34 -11.36
CA VAL A 697 -30.16 -6.04 -10.70
C VAL A 697 -31.19 -5.04 -11.20
N ASP A 698 -32.12 -4.70 -10.32
CA ASP A 698 -33.29 -3.85 -10.60
C ASP A 698 -32.92 -2.36 -10.57
N PHE A 699 -32.00 -1.96 -11.46
CA PHE A 699 -31.51 -0.58 -11.59
C PHE A 699 -31.33 -0.16 -13.06
N LYS A 700 -32.33 0.55 -13.59
CA LYS A 700 -32.20 1.33 -14.83
C LYS A 700 -31.64 2.72 -14.50
N LEU A 701 -30.35 2.93 -14.77
CA LEU A 701 -29.82 4.00 -15.64
C LEU A 701 -28.29 3.85 -15.74
N GLN A 702 -27.71 4.02 -16.94
CA GLN A 702 -26.29 4.30 -17.12
C GLN A 702 -26.14 5.81 -17.43
N VAL A 703 -25.40 6.53 -16.59
CA VAL A 703 -25.10 7.96 -16.71
C VAL A 703 -23.61 8.14 -16.44
N PRO A 704 -22.85 8.91 -17.26
CA PRO A 704 -23.32 9.78 -18.34
C PRO A 704 -23.74 9.03 -19.61
N VAL A 705 -24.71 9.59 -20.34
CA VAL A 705 -25.37 8.93 -21.47
C VAL A 705 -24.45 8.62 -22.66
N GLY A 706 -23.37 9.39 -22.85
CA GLY A 706 -22.35 9.15 -23.89
C GLY A 706 -21.50 7.89 -23.69
N TYR A 707 -21.57 7.26 -22.50
CA TYR A 707 -20.93 5.98 -22.18
C TYR A 707 -21.96 4.84 -22.01
N CYS A 708 -23.26 5.14 -22.12
CA CYS A 708 -24.33 4.16 -22.02
C CYS A 708 -24.27 3.20 -23.23
N ALA A 709 -24.37 1.90 -22.99
CA ALA A 709 -24.38 0.92 -24.07
C ALA A 709 -25.71 0.98 -24.85
N PRO A 710 -25.71 0.91 -26.20
CA PRO A 710 -26.88 1.20 -27.02
C PRO A 710 -28.06 0.27 -26.73
N GLU A 711 -27.82 -0.99 -26.37
CA GLU A 711 -28.85 -1.95 -25.97
C GLU A 711 -29.64 -1.51 -24.72
N ARG A 712 -29.03 -0.73 -23.82
CA ARG A 712 -29.70 -0.21 -22.61
C ARG A 712 -30.80 0.79 -22.93
N MET A 713 -30.67 1.52 -24.05
CA MET A 713 -31.70 2.43 -24.57
C MET A 713 -32.88 1.70 -25.23
N HIS A 714 -32.81 0.36 -25.31
CA HIS A 714 -33.78 -0.50 -26.00
C HIS A 714 -34.41 -1.52 -25.05
N GLN A 715 -34.50 -1.17 -23.75
CA GLN A 715 -34.96 -2.01 -22.63
C GLN A 715 -34.17 -3.30 -22.38
N ILE A 716 -32.99 -3.50 -22.98
CA ILE A 716 -32.20 -4.71 -22.76
C ILE A 716 -31.43 -4.60 -21.43
N ASN A 717 -31.48 -5.68 -20.64
CA ASN A 717 -30.75 -5.78 -19.37
C ASN A 717 -29.23 -5.68 -19.60
N PRO A 718 -28.46 -5.09 -18.65
CA PRO A 718 -27.02 -4.97 -18.78
C PRO A 718 -26.35 -6.34 -18.92
N THR A 719 -25.32 -6.39 -19.74
CA THR A 719 -24.45 -7.55 -19.93
C THR A 719 -22.99 -7.15 -19.77
N PHE A 720 -22.09 -8.13 -19.71
CA PHE A 720 -20.65 -7.85 -19.74
C PHE A 720 -20.21 -7.01 -20.96
N ALA A 721 -20.90 -7.13 -22.10
CA ALA A 721 -20.63 -6.28 -23.26
C ALA A 721 -21.02 -4.81 -23.00
N SER A 722 -22.09 -4.57 -22.23
CA SER A 722 -22.54 -3.24 -21.84
C SER A 722 -21.54 -2.53 -20.92
N ASP A 723 -20.91 -3.27 -20.01
CA ASP A 723 -19.87 -2.74 -19.10
C ASP A 723 -18.56 -2.47 -19.85
N MET A 724 -18.15 -3.42 -20.72
CA MET A 724 -16.99 -3.26 -21.60
C MET A 724 -17.17 -2.09 -22.58
N TRP A 725 -18.39 -1.81 -23.04
CA TRP A 725 -18.70 -0.64 -23.86
C TRP A 725 -18.41 0.67 -23.11
N SER A 726 -18.97 0.83 -21.91
CA SER A 726 -18.73 2.02 -21.07
C SER A 726 -17.24 2.20 -20.77
N TYR A 727 -16.53 1.12 -20.42
CA TYR A 727 -15.10 1.15 -20.16
C TYR A 727 -14.28 1.57 -21.40
N MET A 728 -14.58 1.02 -22.58
CA MET A 728 -13.85 1.35 -23.81
C MET A 728 -14.15 2.77 -24.31
N CYS A 729 -15.34 3.31 -24.06
CA CYS A 729 -15.64 4.73 -24.32
C CYS A 729 -14.78 5.65 -23.45
N ILE A 730 -14.61 5.33 -22.16
CA ILE A 730 -13.72 6.06 -21.23
C ILE A 730 -12.25 5.94 -21.68
N PHE A 731 -11.78 4.73 -22.03
CA PHE A 731 -10.41 4.53 -22.50
C PHE A 731 -10.11 5.30 -23.78
N ALA A 732 -11.03 5.29 -24.76
CA ALA A 732 -10.91 6.05 -25.99
C ALA A 732 -10.85 7.57 -25.72
N GLU A 733 -11.63 8.09 -24.77
CA GLU A 733 -11.60 9.50 -24.38
C GLU A 733 -10.30 9.90 -23.66
N LEU A 734 -9.80 9.07 -22.75
CA LEU A 734 -8.51 9.29 -22.08
C LEU A 734 -7.33 9.23 -23.08
N TYR A 735 -7.43 8.42 -24.13
CA TYR A 735 -6.41 8.30 -25.17
C TYR A 735 -6.47 9.45 -26.20
N LEU A 736 -7.65 9.72 -26.77
CA LEU A 736 -7.88 10.72 -27.84
C LEU A 736 -8.12 12.15 -27.31
N LYS A 737 -8.19 12.32 -25.99
CA LYS A 737 -8.55 13.55 -25.25
C LYS A 737 -9.95 14.11 -25.57
N TRP A 738 -10.81 13.33 -26.23
CA TRP A 738 -12.15 13.74 -26.67
C TRP A 738 -13.16 12.59 -26.58
N PRO A 739 -14.42 12.85 -26.14
CA PRO A 739 -15.44 11.83 -25.93
C PRO A 739 -15.88 11.13 -27.22
N LEU A 740 -15.91 9.80 -27.20
CA LEU A 740 -16.19 9.01 -28.40
C LEU A 740 -17.66 9.13 -28.88
N PHE A 741 -18.62 9.16 -27.97
CA PHE A 741 -20.05 9.37 -28.29
C PHE A 741 -20.71 10.46 -27.42
N GLY A 742 -19.89 11.34 -26.83
CA GLY A 742 -20.39 12.46 -26.03
C GLY A 742 -20.94 13.61 -26.88
N PRO A 743 -21.95 14.35 -26.39
CA PRO A 743 -22.57 15.49 -27.07
C PRO A 743 -21.75 16.80 -26.98
N GLY A 744 -20.43 16.70 -26.74
CA GLY A 744 -19.65 17.81 -26.19
C GLY A 744 -20.17 18.26 -24.82
N PHE A 745 -19.80 19.47 -24.40
CA PHE A 745 -20.10 20.01 -23.07
C PHE A 745 -21.59 20.30 -22.79
N PHE A 746 -22.47 20.24 -23.81
CA PHE A 746 -23.86 20.73 -23.71
C PHE A 746 -24.94 19.69 -23.36
N GLY A 747 -24.62 18.39 -23.28
CA GLY A 747 -25.51 17.39 -22.69
C GLY A 747 -26.80 17.07 -23.46
N GLY A 748 -26.69 16.42 -24.63
CA GLY A 748 -27.84 15.80 -25.31
C GLY A 748 -28.32 14.50 -24.65
N GLY A 749 -29.64 14.28 -24.62
CA GLY A 749 -30.26 13.05 -24.10
C GLY A 749 -30.05 11.81 -25.00
N PHE A 750 -30.53 10.64 -24.57
CA PHE A 750 -30.28 9.35 -25.24
C PHE A 750 -30.52 9.36 -26.76
N ARG A 751 -31.55 10.06 -27.25
CA ARG A 751 -31.85 10.19 -28.69
C ARG A 751 -30.68 10.73 -29.51
N PHE A 752 -29.96 11.73 -28.99
CA PHE A 752 -28.82 12.32 -29.66
C PHE A 752 -27.62 11.36 -29.67
N VAL A 753 -27.42 10.62 -28.59
CA VAL A 753 -26.35 9.60 -28.49
C VAL A 753 -26.64 8.42 -29.43
N ALA A 754 -27.90 7.97 -29.53
CA ALA A 754 -28.32 6.96 -30.51
C ALA A 754 -28.06 7.41 -31.96
N GLU A 755 -28.32 8.68 -32.29
CA GLU A 755 -27.96 9.25 -33.59
C GLU A 755 -26.44 9.29 -33.82
N LEU A 756 -25.65 9.67 -32.80
CA LEU A 756 -24.18 9.59 -32.87
C LEU A 756 -23.68 8.17 -33.10
N PHE A 757 -24.23 7.15 -32.43
CA PHE A 757 -23.86 5.75 -32.70
C PHE A 757 -24.08 5.39 -34.17
N VAL A 758 -25.23 5.77 -34.74
CA VAL A 758 -25.54 5.50 -36.15
C VAL A 758 -24.60 6.24 -37.11
N ARG A 759 -24.17 7.46 -36.77
CA ARG A 759 -23.23 8.25 -37.58
C ARG A 759 -21.78 7.78 -37.48
N VAL A 760 -21.33 7.32 -36.31
CA VAL A 760 -19.93 6.93 -36.05
C VAL A 760 -19.67 5.45 -36.39
N LEU A 761 -20.65 4.56 -36.16
CA LEU A 761 -20.51 3.10 -36.25
C LEU A 761 -21.41 2.44 -37.31
N GLY A 762 -22.49 3.10 -37.73
CA GLY A 762 -23.49 2.54 -38.64
C GLY A 762 -24.76 2.06 -37.93
N PRO A 763 -25.73 1.51 -38.69
CA PRO A 763 -27.10 1.29 -38.22
C PRO A 763 -27.20 0.30 -37.05
N LEU A 764 -28.16 0.56 -36.16
CA LEU A 764 -28.44 -0.29 -35.00
C LEU A 764 -29.08 -1.63 -35.43
N PRO A 765 -28.89 -2.71 -34.65
CA PRO A 765 -29.50 -4.01 -34.92
C PRO A 765 -31.01 -3.94 -35.14
N LEU A 766 -31.48 -4.48 -36.28
CA LEU A 766 -32.90 -4.48 -36.65
C LEU A 766 -33.80 -5.20 -35.62
N SER A 767 -33.24 -6.08 -34.80
CA SER A 767 -33.91 -6.77 -33.67
C SER A 767 -34.29 -5.85 -32.51
N TRP A 768 -33.74 -4.64 -32.42
CA TRP A 768 -34.08 -3.65 -31.37
C TRP A 768 -35.15 -2.66 -31.83
N LYS A 769 -35.59 -2.77 -33.09
CA LYS A 769 -36.55 -1.87 -33.71
C LYS A 769 -37.87 -1.86 -32.92
N GLY A 770 -38.25 -0.69 -32.43
CA GLY A 770 -39.50 -0.48 -31.67
C GLY A 770 -39.43 -0.81 -30.18
N SER A 771 -38.26 -1.12 -29.61
CA SER A 771 -38.08 -1.29 -28.16
C SER A 771 -37.37 -0.14 -27.45
N TYR A 772 -37.12 0.97 -28.16
CA TYR A 772 -36.45 2.16 -27.63
C TYR A 772 -37.23 2.84 -26.48
N ASP A 773 -36.56 3.13 -25.36
CA ASP A 773 -37.15 3.78 -24.18
C ASP A 773 -36.36 4.99 -23.64
N GLY A 774 -35.35 5.47 -24.35
CA GLY A 774 -34.52 6.61 -23.96
C GLY A 774 -35.18 7.99 -24.12
N ASP A 775 -36.31 8.23 -23.45
CA ASP A 775 -36.98 9.53 -23.25
C ASP A 775 -37.13 10.41 -24.52
N GLY A 776 -37.46 9.80 -25.67
CA GLY A 776 -37.65 10.53 -26.92
C GLY A 776 -38.28 9.69 -28.04
N GLU A 777 -38.78 10.38 -29.06
CA GLU A 777 -39.37 9.74 -30.25
C GLU A 777 -38.35 8.85 -30.98
N PRO A 778 -38.65 7.56 -31.25
CA PRO A 778 -37.74 6.64 -31.91
C PRO A 778 -37.62 6.95 -33.41
N ASP A 779 -36.39 7.07 -33.92
CA ASP A 779 -36.14 7.25 -35.36
C ASP A 779 -35.98 5.88 -36.05
N GLU A 780 -37.00 5.52 -36.84
CA GLU A 780 -37.03 4.27 -37.60
C GLU A 780 -35.86 4.12 -38.59
N SER A 781 -35.20 5.21 -38.97
CA SER A 781 -34.03 5.18 -39.86
C SER A 781 -32.73 4.80 -39.15
N TRP A 782 -32.69 4.71 -37.82
CA TRP A 782 -31.51 4.19 -37.11
C TRP A 782 -31.25 2.71 -37.41
N TYR A 783 -32.29 1.95 -37.74
CA TYR A 783 -32.23 0.50 -38.00
C TYR A 783 -32.14 0.16 -39.50
N ASP A 784 -31.97 1.16 -40.37
CA ASP A 784 -31.81 0.96 -41.82
C ASP A 784 -30.43 0.36 -42.13
N GLN A 785 -30.38 -0.96 -42.33
CA GLN A 785 -29.16 -1.72 -42.59
C GLN A 785 -28.47 -1.37 -43.93
N SER A 786 -29.03 -0.45 -44.74
CA SER A 786 -28.36 0.10 -45.92
C SER A 786 -27.55 1.37 -45.65
N LYS A 787 -27.68 1.97 -44.45
CA LYS A 787 -26.81 3.08 -44.02
C LYS A 787 -25.37 2.62 -43.77
N ILE A 788 -24.44 3.52 -44.04
CA ILE A 788 -23.01 3.40 -43.70
C ILE A 788 -22.62 4.55 -42.74
N PRO A 789 -21.54 4.42 -41.95
CA PRO A 789 -21.03 5.51 -41.12
C PRO A 789 -20.77 6.78 -41.95
N GLU A 790 -20.97 7.95 -41.35
CA GLU A 790 -20.75 9.23 -42.01
C GLU A 790 -19.22 9.44 -42.22
N PRO A 791 -18.73 9.65 -43.46
CA PRO A 791 -17.29 9.55 -43.76
C PRO A 791 -16.34 10.48 -42.99
N LYS A 792 -16.83 11.56 -42.37
CA LYS A 792 -16.04 12.48 -41.52
C LYS A 792 -16.24 12.26 -40.01
N MET A 793 -17.21 11.44 -39.63
CA MET A 793 -17.57 11.15 -38.23
C MET A 793 -17.32 9.68 -37.86
N SER A 794 -16.96 8.83 -38.83
CA SER A 794 -16.64 7.42 -38.61
C SER A 794 -15.57 7.24 -37.53
N LEU A 795 -15.62 6.11 -36.82
CA LEU A 795 -14.66 5.78 -35.77
C LEU A 795 -13.19 5.94 -36.24
N GLU A 796 -12.88 5.44 -37.44
CA GLU A 796 -11.57 5.57 -38.07
C GLU A 796 -11.19 7.04 -38.34
N SER A 797 -12.08 7.84 -38.94
CA SER A 797 -11.84 9.26 -39.22
C SER A 797 -11.57 10.06 -37.94
N ARG A 798 -12.29 9.76 -36.85
CA ARG A 798 -12.11 10.44 -35.56
C ARG A 798 -10.84 10.02 -34.84
N VAL A 799 -10.49 8.73 -34.86
CA VAL A 799 -9.22 8.23 -34.32
C VAL A 799 -8.02 8.82 -35.07
N THR A 800 -8.08 8.94 -36.40
CA THR A 800 -7.03 9.59 -37.20
C THR A 800 -6.91 11.08 -36.86
N GLN A 801 -8.01 11.83 -36.91
CA GLN A 801 -8.00 13.28 -36.68
C GLN A 801 -7.48 13.66 -35.27
N SER A 802 -7.74 12.84 -34.25
CA SER A 802 -7.20 13.03 -32.90
C SER A 802 -5.75 12.56 -32.71
N ARG A 803 -5.14 11.92 -33.70
CA ARG A 803 -3.73 11.46 -33.67
C ARG A 803 -2.79 12.32 -34.52
N ASP A 804 -3.32 13.12 -35.46
CA ASP A 804 -2.55 14.12 -36.22
C ASP A 804 -2.01 15.29 -35.34
N THR A 805 -2.39 15.34 -34.06
CA THR A 805 -1.87 16.29 -33.05
C THR A 805 -0.83 15.70 -32.10
N VAL A 806 -0.36 14.47 -32.33
CA VAL A 806 0.72 13.82 -31.57
C VAL A 806 2.05 13.98 -32.30
N GLU A 807 3.17 14.17 -31.60
CA GLU A 807 4.47 14.34 -32.25
C GLU A 807 4.92 13.07 -33.01
N PRO A 808 5.71 13.19 -34.10
CA PRO A 808 6.17 12.07 -34.92
C PRO A 808 7.06 11.02 -34.21
N ALA A 809 7.28 11.15 -32.89
CA ALA A 809 7.99 10.18 -32.07
C ALA A 809 7.10 9.03 -31.55
N GLU A 810 5.77 9.18 -31.64
CA GLU A 810 4.78 8.18 -31.14
C GLU A 810 3.89 7.58 -32.25
N GLN A 811 4.35 7.63 -33.52
CA GLN A 811 3.74 6.94 -34.67
C GLN A 811 4.52 5.69 -35.09
#